data_AF-A0AAD9W5B2-F1
#
_entry.id   AF-A0AAD9W5B2-F1
#
_cell.length_a   1.000
_cell.length_b   1.000
_cell.length_c   1.000
_cell.angle_alpha   90.00
_cell.angle_beta   90.00
_cell.angle_gamma   90.00
#
_symmetry.space_group_name_H-M   'P 1'
#
loop_
_entity.id
_entity.type
_entity.pdbx_description
1 polymer ?
#
loop_
_entity_poly.entity_id
_entity_poly.type
_entity_poly.pdbx_seq_one_letter_code
_entity_poly.pdbx_strand_id
1 'polypeptide(L)'
;MASIPTAARSFPKITRKAIQQRSISDVAITRTGKPIFRVQGGRSALGGHTATVFGATGQLGRYIVNRLARQGCQVVIPYREEMAKRHLKVTGDLGRVAFIEYDLRNTESIEEAVRHSDVVYNLVGRTYPTKNFSLEDVHVEGTTRIAEAVAKYDVDRFIHVSSYNADPDSPATFFATKGRGEQIVRDIYPETTIVRPAPLFGFEDQLLLKLAGQTNLFTSNHMREKYWPVHSIDVGHALELMLYDDNTAAQTFELYGPKQYSTAQIAELVDKEIFSQRRHINVPRQFLEPAAKLLNQVLWWPWMSAEQIQVENIDQVIDEKAKTFKDLGIEPGDISKFTYHYVQGFRSGAFYDLPPASEKEKREEKKYLHVLDDHQHSKSSSELPNPVFLNRIHSIDSGPNMADVDDEPIILSAHALDALQEFYSERDARAKHFEQLKAAAEDREAAGREAALVYPLSMETFGEDWNESQFWYSDETANLLARQLLDGATSDTKIAVVSAPSVFVALKNILVSVSCVPALTLLEHDHRFGVFSEFLFYDFMQPVKLPDHGGICYKTDPQTSTAHLKGSIDRIICDPPFLSEDCQTKAALTVRWMAKPAADVKLIVSTGERMRDLVTKLYRSFGLKTTDYEPAHARGLSNEFFCYANFEGEAWKWRPEDR
;
A
#
# COMPACT_ATOMS: atom_id res chain seq x y z
N MET A 1 56.93 19.54 21.93
CA MET A 1 56.96 21.01 21.82
C MET A 1 56.31 21.39 20.50
N ALA A 2 55.16 22.08 20.55
CA ALA A 2 54.71 23.10 19.60
C ALA A 2 53.24 23.41 19.93
N SER A 3 53.05 24.55 20.57
CA SER A 3 51.79 25.20 20.92
C SER A 3 51.33 26.16 19.80
N ILE A 4 50.08 26.65 19.93
CA ILE A 4 49.47 27.93 19.42
C ILE A 4 48.26 27.68 18.49
N PRO A 5 47.11 28.40 18.57
CA PRO A 5 46.49 29.05 19.73
C PRO A 5 44.95 28.92 19.77
N THR A 6 44.41 29.30 20.92
CA THR A 6 43.02 29.61 21.21
C THR A 6 42.55 30.84 20.43
N ALA A 7 41.43 30.77 19.71
CA ALA A 7 40.67 31.93 19.24
C ALA A 7 39.23 31.80 19.70
N ALA A 8 38.88 32.61 20.70
CA ALA A 8 37.52 32.75 21.20
C ALA A 8 36.63 33.38 20.12
N ARG A 9 35.53 32.70 19.76
CA ARG A 9 34.35 33.34 19.21
C ARG A 9 33.22 33.24 20.23
N SER A 10 32.92 34.40 20.81
CA SER A 10 31.77 34.65 21.66
C SER A 10 30.48 34.34 20.89
N PHE A 11 29.79 33.27 21.28
CA PHE A 11 28.40 33.06 20.88
C PHE A 11 27.48 33.99 21.69
N PRO A 12 26.47 34.60 21.06
CA PRO A 12 25.51 35.43 21.77
C PRO A 12 24.74 34.54 22.77
N LYS A 13 24.50 35.07 23.96
CA LYS A 13 23.62 34.46 24.96
C LYS A 13 22.20 34.43 24.40
N ILE A 14 21.88 33.40 23.61
CA ILE A 14 20.51 32.97 23.42
C ILE A 14 20.12 32.34 24.76
N THR A 15 19.33 33.07 25.52
CA THR A 15 18.61 32.56 26.69
C THR A 15 17.73 31.39 26.24
N ARG A 16 18.30 30.19 26.21
CA ARG A 16 17.55 28.94 26.26
C ARG A 16 16.74 29.02 27.55
N LYS A 17 15.43 29.29 27.44
CA LYS A 17 14.49 28.88 28.49
C LYS A 17 14.80 27.40 28.71
N ALA A 18 15.34 27.09 29.89
CA ALA A 18 15.71 25.75 30.26
C ALA A 18 14.44 24.89 30.25
N ILE A 19 14.18 24.22 29.14
CA ILE A 19 13.34 23.03 29.14
C ILE A 19 14.12 22.05 29.99
N GLN A 20 13.66 21.89 31.22
CA GLN A 20 14.18 20.96 32.21
C GLN A 20 14.13 19.57 31.55
N GLN A 21 15.27 19.08 31.04
CA GLN A 21 15.38 17.68 30.63
C GLN A 21 15.28 16.85 31.90
N ARG A 22 14.06 16.46 32.27
CA ARG A 22 13.79 15.49 33.32
C ARG A 22 14.00 14.09 32.73
N SER A 23 14.88 13.31 33.32
CA SER A 23 14.96 11.86 33.09
C SER A 23 15.13 11.15 34.44
N ILE A 24 14.57 9.93 34.51
CA ILE A 24 14.31 9.08 35.69
C ILE A 24 12.90 9.32 36.26
N SER A 25 11.93 8.57 35.73
CA SER A 25 10.55 8.40 36.23
C SER A 25 9.87 9.66 36.82
N ASP A 26 9.14 10.41 36.00
CA ASP A 26 8.37 11.56 36.47
C ASP A 26 7.13 11.10 37.25
N VAL A 27 7.00 11.57 38.50
CA VAL A 27 5.75 11.56 39.26
C VAL A 27 5.04 12.87 38.97
N ALA A 28 3.98 12.81 38.16
CA ALA A 28 3.06 13.94 37.99
C ALA A 28 1.91 13.77 38.97
N ILE A 29 1.53 14.83 39.69
CA ILE A 29 0.35 14.81 40.56
C ILE A 29 -0.78 15.47 39.78
N THR A 30 -1.89 14.78 39.62
CA THR A 30 -3.06 15.32 38.94
C THR A 30 -3.76 16.40 39.77
N ARG A 31 -4.73 17.09 39.19
CA ARG A 31 -5.58 18.07 39.90
C ARG A 31 -6.30 17.43 41.10
N THR A 32 -6.74 16.18 40.95
CA THR A 32 -7.36 15.37 42.01
C THR A 32 -6.38 14.83 43.06
N GLY A 33 -5.08 15.08 42.91
CA GLY A 33 -4.05 14.64 43.86
C GLY A 33 -3.56 13.20 43.66
N LYS A 34 -3.98 12.54 42.57
CA LYS A 34 -3.53 11.18 42.22
C LYS A 34 -2.10 11.23 41.67
N PRO A 35 -1.15 10.47 42.25
CA PRO A 35 0.19 10.38 41.70
C PRO A 35 0.18 9.50 40.45
N ILE A 36 0.62 10.07 39.33
CA ILE A 36 0.82 9.42 38.05
C ILE A 36 2.30 9.14 37.87
N PHE A 37 2.64 7.85 37.79
CA PHE A 37 4.00 7.40 37.51
C PHE A 37 4.17 7.25 36.01
N ARG A 38 5.14 7.98 35.46
CA ARG A 38 5.54 7.82 34.06
C ARG A 38 6.93 7.25 33.97
N VAL A 39 7.09 6.24 33.13
CA VAL A 39 8.40 5.71 32.77
C VAL A 39 8.67 6.14 31.34
N GLN A 40 9.81 6.79 31.13
CA GLN A 40 10.24 7.18 29.79
C GLN A 40 10.37 5.93 28.92
N GLY A 41 9.67 5.89 27.79
CA GLY A 41 9.74 4.78 26.84
C GLY A 41 8.64 4.84 25.79
N GLY A 42 8.59 3.80 24.95
CA GLY A 42 7.62 3.68 23.86
C GLY A 42 6.38 2.87 24.25
N ARG A 43 5.86 2.10 23.29
CA ARG A 43 4.60 1.36 23.37
C ARG A 43 4.38 0.52 24.65
N SER A 44 5.43 -0.10 25.18
CA SER A 44 5.35 -0.96 26.39
C SER A 44 5.60 -0.21 27.70
N ALA A 45 6.00 1.06 27.64
CA ALA A 45 6.26 1.87 28.81
C ALA A 45 4.96 2.20 29.58
N LEU A 46 5.12 2.69 30.80
CA LEU A 46 4.01 3.21 31.59
C LEU A 46 3.84 4.70 31.26
N GLY A 47 2.86 5.02 30.41
CA GLY A 47 2.48 6.41 30.11
C GLY A 47 1.75 7.10 31.27
N GLY A 48 1.29 6.32 32.25
CA GLY A 48 0.76 6.79 33.53
C GLY A 48 -0.70 7.27 33.50
N HIS A 49 -1.22 7.71 32.35
CA HIS A 49 -2.61 8.15 32.22
C HIS A 49 -3.55 7.05 31.73
N THR A 50 -4.78 7.10 32.24
CA THR A 50 -5.95 6.44 31.66
C THR A 50 -6.81 7.46 30.92
N ALA A 51 -6.98 7.27 29.61
CA ALA A 51 -7.74 8.16 28.74
C ALA A 51 -8.97 7.47 28.18
N THR A 52 -10.15 8.10 28.29
CA THR A 52 -11.35 7.67 27.55
C THR A 52 -11.52 8.52 26.31
N VAL A 53 -11.61 7.90 25.14
CA VAL A 53 -11.78 8.61 23.86
C VAL A 53 -13.12 8.26 23.24
N PHE A 54 -14.12 9.09 23.48
CA PHE A 54 -15.38 8.99 22.75
C PHE A 54 -15.19 9.45 21.29
N GLY A 55 -15.74 8.70 20.33
CA GLY A 55 -15.53 8.97 18.90
C GLY A 55 -14.18 8.47 18.35
N ALA A 56 -13.52 7.55 19.06
CA ALA A 56 -12.24 6.97 18.68
C ALA A 56 -12.22 6.30 17.28
N THR A 57 -13.36 5.79 16.81
CA THR A 57 -13.46 5.13 15.49
C THR A 57 -13.42 6.10 14.30
N GLY A 58 -13.60 7.40 14.55
CA GLY A 58 -13.60 8.44 13.53
C GLY A 58 -12.22 8.79 12.98
N GLN A 59 -12.18 9.85 12.16
CA GLN A 59 -10.94 10.37 11.55
C GLN A 59 -9.98 10.87 12.62
N LEU A 60 -10.38 11.78 13.50
CA LEU A 60 -9.47 12.32 14.53
C LEU A 60 -9.17 11.31 15.65
N GLY A 61 -10.16 10.51 16.01
CA GLY A 61 -10.09 9.52 17.09
C GLY A 61 -8.95 8.52 16.94
N ARG A 62 -8.73 7.98 15.74
CA ARG A 62 -7.65 7.02 15.49
C ARG A 62 -6.26 7.62 15.72
N TYR A 63 -6.05 8.89 15.37
CA TYR A 63 -4.75 9.54 15.50
C TYR A 63 -4.42 9.84 16.96
N ILE A 64 -5.39 10.32 17.74
CA ILE A 64 -5.16 10.54 19.18
C ILE A 64 -4.99 9.23 19.93
N VAL A 65 -5.80 8.21 19.65
CA VAL A 65 -5.65 6.87 20.26
C VAL A 65 -4.26 6.30 19.97
N ASN A 66 -3.80 6.39 18.72
CA ASN A 66 -2.48 5.94 18.33
C ASN A 66 -1.38 6.69 19.10
N ARG A 67 -1.47 8.02 19.20
CA ARG A 67 -0.50 8.83 19.96
C ARG A 67 -0.45 8.45 21.44
N LEU A 68 -1.60 8.40 22.11
CA LEU A 68 -1.71 8.03 23.52
C LEU A 68 -1.19 6.61 23.77
N ALA A 69 -1.60 5.65 22.94
CA ALA A 69 -1.19 4.25 23.07
C ALA A 69 0.31 4.04 22.78
N ARG A 70 0.90 4.80 21.85
CA ARG A 70 2.35 4.78 21.56
C ARG A 70 3.19 5.28 22.73
N GLN A 71 2.64 6.17 23.56
CA GLN A 71 3.27 6.63 24.79
C GLN A 71 3.03 5.68 25.98
N GLY A 72 2.31 4.58 25.77
CA GLY A 72 2.01 3.60 26.83
C GLY A 72 0.90 4.02 27.78
N CYS A 73 0.07 5.02 27.42
CA CYS A 73 -1.14 5.34 28.16
C CYS A 73 -2.17 4.22 28.00
N GLN A 74 -3.00 4.01 29.03
CA GLN A 74 -4.16 3.14 28.91
C GLN A 74 -5.29 3.93 28.23
N VAL A 75 -5.84 3.41 27.13
CA VAL A 75 -6.89 4.06 26.36
C VAL A 75 -8.13 3.19 26.40
N VAL A 76 -9.17 3.73 27.03
CA VAL A 76 -10.53 3.19 27.03
C VAL A 76 -11.24 3.74 25.81
N ILE A 77 -11.78 2.85 24.99
CA ILE A 77 -12.44 3.17 23.72
C ILE A 77 -13.90 2.73 23.80
N PRO A 78 -14.81 3.68 24.08
CA PRO A 78 -16.23 3.48 23.94
C PRO A 78 -16.57 3.31 22.45
N TYR A 79 -17.18 2.20 22.09
CA TYR A 79 -17.58 1.90 20.72
C TYR A 79 -19.05 1.51 20.60
N ARG A 80 -19.59 1.71 19.40
CA ARG A 80 -20.96 1.30 19.02
C ARG A 80 -20.99 0.17 18.01
N GLU A 81 -19.96 0.07 17.18
CA GLU A 81 -19.87 -0.90 16.09
C GLU A 81 -18.62 -1.77 16.26
N GLU A 82 -18.81 -3.08 16.38
CA GLU A 82 -17.79 -4.05 16.75
C GLU A 82 -16.61 -4.11 15.77
N MET A 83 -16.90 -3.99 14.47
CA MET A 83 -15.89 -4.09 13.41
C MET A 83 -15.09 -2.80 13.23
N ALA A 84 -15.74 -1.63 13.39
CA ALA A 84 -15.12 -0.33 13.17
C ALA A 84 -13.93 -0.06 14.09
N LYS A 85 -13.91 -0.61 15.31
CA LYS A 85 -12.85 -0.38 16.31
C LYS A 85 -11.61 -1.27 16.16
N ARG A 86 -11.64 -2.34 15.36
CA ARG A 86 -10.59 -3.39 15.34
C ARG A 86 -9.20 -2.85 15.04
N HIS A 87 -9.10 -1.89 14.12
CA HIS A 87 -7.83 -1.25 13.73
C HIS A 87 -7.16 -0.48 14.88
N LEU A 88 -7.91 -0.12 15.93
CA LEU A 88 -7.36 0.58 17.10
C LEU A 88 -6.64 -0.39 18.05
N LYS A 89 -6.99 -1.69 18.03
CA LYS A 89 -6.41 -2.68 18.95
C LYS A 89 -4.90 -2.86 18.72
N VAL A 90 -4.44 -2.68 17.49
CA VAL A 90 -3.02 -2.85 17.11
C VAL A 90 -2.14 -1.65 17.48
N THR A 91 -2.73 -0.53 17.92
CA THR A 91 -1.97 0.69 18.23
C THR A 91 -1.22 0.63 19.57
N GLY A 92 -1.75 -0.10 20.55
CA GLY A 92 -1.17 -0.22 21.90
C GLY A 92 -0.70 -1.63 22.24
N ASP A 93 0.14 -1.74 23.28
CA ASP A 93 0.51 -3.04 23.84
C ASP A 93 -0.67 -3.75 24.51
N LEU A 94 -0.48 -5.00 24.93
CA LEU A 94 -1.46 -5.78 25.68
C LEU A 94 -1.95 -5.00 26.92
N GLY A 95 -3.27 -4.95 27.09
CA GLY A 95 -3.91 -4.21 28.19
C GLY A 95 -3.93 -2.68 28.05
N ARG A 96 -3.22 -2.09 27.08
CA ARG A 96 -3.24 -0.62 26.87
C ARG A 96 -4.52 -0.16 26.21
N VAL A 97 -5.04 -0.90 25.23
CA VAL A 97 -6.28 -0.54 24.54
C VAL A 97 -7.43 -1.42 25.04
N ALA A 98 -8.39 -0.82 25.73
CA ALA A 98 -9.59 -1.46 26.25
C ALA A 98 -10.82 -0.99 25.47
N PHE A 99 -11.73 -1.91 25.15
CA PHE A 99 -12.96 -1.61 24.43
C PHE A 99 -14.14 -1.76 25.38
N ILE A 100 -15.05 -0.78 25.36
CA ILE A 100 -16.29 -0.81 26.14
C ILE A 100 -17.43 -0.48 25.18
N GLU A 101 -18.47 -1.31 25.14
CA GLU A 101 -19.65 -1.02 24.35
C GLU A 101 -20.47 0.06 25.05
N TYR A 102 -20.98 1.04 24.30
CA TYR A 102 -21.81 2.10 24.87
C TYR A 102 -22.82 2.65 23.86
N ASP A 103 -23.86 3.30 24.38
CA ASP A 103 -24.80 4.12 23.60
C ASP A 103 -24.93 5.51 24.23
N LEU A 104 -25.03 6.56 23.40
CA LEU A 104 -25.27 7.94 23.83
C LEU A 104 -26.57 8.11 24.63
N ARG A 105 -27.53 7.19 24.45
CA ARG A 105 -28.82 7.20 25.16
C ARG A 105 -28.76 6.50 26.51
N ASN A 106 -27.74 5.66 26.74
CA ASN A 106 -27.57 4.92 27.98
C ASN A 106 -26.51 5.61 28.84
N THR A 107 -26.96 6.38 29.83
CA THR A 107 -26.11 7.11 30.76
C THR A 107 -25.20 6.20 31.57
N GLU A 108 -25.67 5.02 31.99
CA GLU A 108 -24.87 4.05 32.75
C GLU A 108 -23.64 3.60 31.94
N SER A 109 -23.82 3.29 30.65
CA SER A 109 -22.71 2.90 29.78
C SER A 109 -21.67 4.02 29.57
N ILE A 110 -22.10 5.28 29.57
CA ILE A 110 -21.20 6.45 29.51
C ILE A 110 -20.43 6.58 30.81
N GLU A 111 -21.12 6.42 31.95
CA GLU A 111 -20.50 6.48 33.27
C GLU A 111 -19.46 5.37 33.48
N GLU A 112 -19.75 4.14 33.05
CA GLU A 112 -18.81 3.02 33.09
C GLU A 112 -17.53 3.32 32.29
N ALA A 113 -17.67 3.97 31.13
CA ALA A 113 -16.54 4.36 30.30
C ALA A 113 -15.67 5.46 30.93
N VAL A 114 -16.21 6.30 31.82
CA VAL A 114 -15.52 7.46 32.41
C VAL A 114 -14.96 7.18 33.81
N ARG A 115 -15.51 6.21 34.55
CA ARG A 115 -15.27 5.95 35.98
C ARG A 115 -13.80 5.91 36.44
N HIS A 116 -12.87 5.48 35.59
CA HIS A 116 -11.46 5.28 35.95
C HIS A 116 -10.48 6.10 35.10
N SER A 117 -10.97 7.16 34.46
CA SER A 117 -10.21 7.93 33.49
C SER A 117 -9.70 9.22 34.11
N ASP A 118 -8.43 9.51 33.84
CA ASP A 118 -7.78 10.77 34.24
C ASP A 118 -8.09 11.87 33.19
N VAL A 119 -8.28 11.46 31.93
CA VAL A 119 -8.69 12.36 30.84
C VAL A 119 -9.84 11.77 30.04
N VAL A 120 -10.77 12.64 29.62
CA VAL A 120 -11.83 12.29 28.68
C VAL A 120 -11.73 13.18 27.45
N TYR A 121 -11.70 12.57 26.27
CA TYR A 121 -11.81 13.23 24.98
C TYR A 121 -13.21 12.98 24.40
N ASN A 122 -13.95 14.04 24.12
CA ASN A 122 -15.22 13.96 23.40
C ASN A 122 -15.01 14.38 21.94
N LEU A 123 -14.92 13.39 21.05
CA LEU A 123 -14.85 13.57 19.58
C LEU A 123 -16.15 13.13 18.89
N VAL A 124 -17.23 12.98 19.65
CA VAL A 124 -18.50 12.52 19.08
C VAL A 124 -19.10 13.63 18.22
N GLY A 125 -19.47 13.26 17.00
CA GLY A 125 -20.13 14.17 16.10
C GLY A 125 -20.48 13.54 14.76
N ARG A 126 -21.52 14.07 14.14
CA ARG A 126 -21.88 13.84 12.74
C ARG A 126 -22.19 15.16 12.06
N THR A 127 -21.89 15.23 10.77
CA THR A 127 -22.16 16.40 9.90
C THR A 127 -23.55 16.34 9.26
N TYR A 128 -24.28 15.24 9.45
CA TYR A 128 -25.61 15.04 8.92
C TYR A 128 -26.49 14.30 9.95
N PRO A 129 -27.80 14.58 9.98
CA PRO A 129 -28.73 13.85 10.82
C PRO A 129 -28.93 12.42 10.29
N THR A 130 -29.06 11.46 11.21
CA THR A 130 -29.39 10.07 10.90
C THR A 130 -30.83 9.77 11.27
N LYS A 131 -31.38 8.63 10.82
CA LYS A 131 -32.76 8.25 11.14
C LYS A 131 -33.04 8.16 12.65
N ASN A 132 -32.06 7.71 13.42
CA ASN A 132 -32.21 7.50 14.85
C ASN A 132 -31.67 8.67 15.69
N PHE A 133 -30.76 9.48 15.17
CA PHE A 133 -30.14 10.57 15.92
C PHE A 133 -30.18 11.86 15.11
N SER A 134 -30.84 12.88 15.65
CA SER A 134 -30.75 14.24 15.15
C SER A 134 -29.39 14.89 15.52
N LEU A 135 -29.10 16.06 14.95
CA LEU A 135 -27.88 16.79 15.30
C LEU A 135 -27.92 17.29 16.75
N GLU A 136 -29.09 17.70 17.25
CA GLU A 136 -29.28 18.13 18.65
C GLU A 136 -29.04 16.97 19.62
N ASP A 137 -29.57 15.77 19.31
CA ASP A 137 -29.38 14.58 20.15
C ASP A 137 -27.90 14.21 20.33
N VAL A 138 -27.08 14.48 19.31
CA VAL A 138 -25.65 14.12 19.30
C VAL A 138 -24.79 15.22 19.90
N HIS A 139 -24.96 16.46 19.42
CA HIS A 139 -24.05 17.56 19.75
C HIS A 139 -24.43 18.28 21.05
N VAL A 140 -25.72 18.30 21.39
CA VAL A 140 -26.22 18.91 22.63
C VAL A 140 -26.43 17.81 23.67
N GLU A 141 -27.45 16.97 23.52
CA GLU A 141 -27.85 16.02 24.57
C GLU A 141 -26.77 14.96 24.86
N GLY A 142 -26.16 14.39 23.82
CA GLY A 142 -25.05 13.45 23.98
C GLY A 142 -23.84 14.07 24.68
N THR A 143 -23.56 15.33 24.39
CA THR A 143 -22.49 16.08 25.02
C THR A 143 -22.82 16.41 26.48
N THR A 144 -24.06 16.81 26.79
CA THR A 144 -24.56 17.03 28.15
C THR A 144 -24.30 15.81 29.02
N ARG A 145 -24.72 14.62 28.58
CA ARG A 145 -24.55 13.37 29.33
C ARG A 145 -23.09 13.02 29.59
N ILE A 146 -22.21 13.24 28.61
CA ILE A 146 -20.77 13.02 28.77
C ILE A 146 -20.19 14.02 29.78
N ALA A 147 -20.57 15.30 29.69
CA ALA A 147 -20.10 16.34 30.60
C ALA A 147 -20.58 16.10 32.05
N GLU A 148 -21.83 15.66 32.24
CA GLU A 148 -22.36 15.27 33.54
C GLU A 148 -21.61 14.06 34.13
N ALA A 149 -21.32 13.04 33.31
CA ALA A 149 -20.52 11.90 33.76
C ALA A 149 -19.09 12.32 34.16
N VAL A 150 -18.45 13.18 33.37
CA VAL A 150 -17.13 13.76 33.67
C VAL A 150 -17.16 14.53 34.99
N ALA A 151 -18.17 15.39 35.19
CA ALA A 151 -18.32 16.15 36.42
C ALA A 151 -18.60 15.26 37.63
N LYS A 152 -19.42 14.21 37.46
CA LYS A 152 -19.77 13.24 38.52
C LYS A 152 -18.55 12.48 39.06
N TYR A 153 -17.64 12.06 38.18
CA TYR A 153 -16.42 11.34 38.57
C TYR A 153 -15.19 12.25 38.77
N ASP A 154 -15.37 13.57 38.67
CA ASP A 154 -14.33 14.59 38.86
C ASP A 154 -13.04 14.29 38.07
N VAL A 155 -13.18 14.02 36.78
CA VAL A 155 -12.04 13.72 35.89
C VAL A 155 -11.09 14.92 35.86
N ASP A 156 -9.77 14.69 35.85
CA ASP A 156 -8.79 15.78 35.89
C ASP A 156 -8.83 16.69 34.66
N ARG A 157 -9.04 16.09 33.49
CA ARG A 157 -8.99 16.77 32.19
C ARG A 157 -10.17 16.37 31.32
N PHE A 158 -10.95 17.36 30.88
CA PHE A 158 -11.99 17.15 29.86
C PHE A 158 -11.69 17.99 28.62
N ILE A 159 -11.53 17.31 27.48
CA ILE A 159 -11.23 17.94 26.19
C ILE A 159 -12.40 17.67 25.25
N HIS A 160 -13.13 18.73 24.92
CA HIS A 160 -14.28 18.66 24.02
C HIS A 160 -13.91 19.19 22.64
N VAL A 161 -14.08 18.35 21.61
CA VAL A 161 -13.85 18.76 20.22
C VAL A 161 -15.17 19.15 19.57
N SER A 162 -15.26 20.45 19.27
CA SER A 162 -16.36 21.08 18.58
C SER A 162 -16.03 21.20 17.08
N SER A 163 -16.38 22.32 16.45
CA SER A 163 -16.10 22.64 15.05
C SER A 163 -15.69 24.10 14.93
N TYR A 164 -14.99 24.45 13.85
CA TYR A 164 -14.94 25.83 13.38
C TYR A 164 -16.35 26.38 13.16
N ASN A 165 -16.50 27.71 13.24
CA ASN A 165 -17.78 28.43 13.10
C ASN A 165 -18.89 27.99 14.07
N ALA A 166 -18.57 27.32 15.18
CA ALA A 166 -19.54 26.95 16.19
C ALA A 166 -20.15 28.22 16.82
N ASP A 167 -21.42 28.49 16.50
CA ASP A 167 -22.18 29.65 16.97
C ASP A 167 -23.65 29.21 17.12
N PRO A 168 -24.25 29.29 18.33
CA PRO A 168 -25.64 28.91 18.60
C PRO A 168 -26.69 29.54 17.68
N ASP A 169 -26.40 30.72 17.14
CA ASP A 169 -27.32 31.51 16.29
C ASP A 169 -27.03 31.32 14.79
N SER A 170 -26.10 30.43 14.44
CA SER A 170 -25.75 30.13 13.05
C SER A 170 -26.95 29.60 12.25
N PRO A 171 -27.12 30.01 10.98
CA PRO A 171 -28.21 29.50 10.15
C PRO A 171 -28.06 28.02 9.80
N ALA A 172 -26.85 27.44 9.90
CA ALA A 172 -26.62 26.02 9.70
C ALA A 172 -26.80 25.27 11.02
N THR A 173 -27.70 24.28 11.04
CA THR A 173 -28.04 23.50 12.24
C THR A 173 -26.80 22.85 12.85
N PHE A 174 -25.89 22.35 12.00
CA PHE A 174 -24.62 21.77 12.46
C PHE A 174 -23.78 22.73 13.33
N PHE A 175 -23.60 23.98 12.89
CA PHE A 175 -22.84 24.98 13.64
C PHE A 175 -23.60 25.48 14.87
N ALA A 176 -24.91 25.65 14.76
CA ALA A 176 -25.80 26.03 15.88
C ALA A 176 -25.73 25.03 17.04
N THR A 177 -25.91 23.75 16.73
CA THR A 177 -25.89 22.68 17.73
C THR A 177 -24.51 22.47 18.36
N LYS A 178 -23.42 22.61 17.58
CA LYS A 178 -22.06 22.62 18.12
C LYS A 178 -21.80 23.82 19.05
N GLY A 179 -22.26 25.02 18.69
CA GLY A 179 -22.16 26.22 19.53
C GLY A 179 -22.91 26.08 20.86
N ARG A 180 -24.14 25.53 20.84
CA ARG A 180 -24.90 25.23 22.06
C ARG A 180 -24.21 24.17 22.92
N GLY A 181 -23.67 23.12 22.28
CA GLY A 181 -22.89 22.08 22.97
C GLY A 181 -21.68 22.66 23.71
N GLU A 182 -20.97 23.62 23.11
CA GLU A 182 -19.85 24.31 23.77
C GLU A 182 -20.28 25.09 25.02
N GLN A 183 -21.41 25.81 24.95
CA GLN A 183 -21.95 26.55 26.10
C GLN A 183 -22.33 25.60 27.23
N ILE A 184 -23.06 24.54 26.93
CA ILE A 184 -23.53 23.57 27.94
C ILE A 184 -22.36 22.87 28.63
N VAL A 185 -21.34 22.45 27.87
CA VAL A 185 -20.15 21.84 28.45
C VAL A 185 -19.41 22.81 29.36
N ARG A 186 -19.29 24.07 28.94
CA ARG A 186 -18.67 25.12 29.74
C ARG A 186 -19.45 25.38 31.03
N ASP A 187 -20.78 25.33 30.98
CA ASP A 187 -21.66 25.55 32.13
C ASP A 187 -21.60 24.38 33.13
N ILE A 188 -21.58 23.13 32.65
CA ILE A 188 -21.52 21.93 33.49
C ILE A 188 -20.12 21.73 34.08
N TYR A 189 -19.09 21.92 33.26
CA TYR A 189 -17.69 21.70 33.63
C TYR A 189 -16.80 22.87 33.15
N PRO A 190 -16.67 23.94 33.95
CA PRO A 190 -15.99 25.18 33.54
C PRO A 190 -14.52 25.00 33.13
N GLU A 191 -13.84 23.99 33.67
CA GLU A 191 -12.43 23.69 33.39
C GLU A 191 -12.19 23.02 32.03
N THR A 192 -13.25 22.74 31.24
CA THR A 192 -13.14 22.05 29.95
C THR A 192 -12.21 22.78 28.97
N THR A 193 -11.33 22.05 28.28
CA THR A 193 -10.63 22.58 27.11
C THR A 193 -11.51 22.36 25.86
N ILE A 194 -11.90 23.45 25.20
CA ILE A 194 -12.69 23.38 23.97
C ILE A 194 -11.75 23.52 22.77
N VAL A 195 -11.87 22.62 21.81
CA VAL A 195 -11.04 22.62 20.60
C VAL A 195 -11.94 22.69 19.37
N ARG A 196 -11.73 23.73 18.55
CA ARG A 196 -12.43 23.99 17.30
C ARG A 196 -11.47 23.75 16.12
N PRO A 197 -11.39 22.53 15.59
CA PRO A 197 -10.60 22.27 14.40
C PRO A 197 -11.32 22.84 13.16
N ALA A 198 -10.54 23.42 12.26
CA ALA A 198 -10.95 23.69 10.88
C ALA A 198 -11.17 22.38 10.09
N PRO A 199 -11.68 22.41 8.84
CA PRO A 199 -11.84 21.21 8.02
C PRO A 199 -10.57 20.37 7.96
N LEU A 200 -10.69 19.12 8.42
CA LEU A 200 -9.58 18.19 8.55
C LEU A 200 -9.28 17.51 7.22
N PHE A 201 -8.00 17.40 6.86
CA PHE A 201 -7.56 16.54 5.74
C PHE A 201 -6.63 15.41 6.20
N GLY A 202 -6.62 14.30 5.46
CA GLY A 202 -5.89 13.06 5.80
C GLY A 202 -6.40 11.80 5.07
N PHE A 203 -5.91 10.61 5.46
CA PHE A 203 -6.22 9.32 4.81
C PHE A 203 -7.70 8.88 4.90
N GLU A 204 -8.50 9.53 5.74
CA GLU A 204 -9.92 9.20 5.97
C GLU A 204 -10.81 10.44 5.98
N ASP A 205 -10.35 11.50 5.33
CA ASP A 205 -11.05 12.77 5.35
C ASP A 205 -12.36 12.75 4.55
N GLN A 206 -13.19 13.75 4.82
CA GLN A 206 -14.38 14.07 4.02
C GLN A 206 -14.13 15.32 3.16
N LEU A 207 -12.86 15.62 2.87
CA LEU A 207 -12.41 16.81 2.13
C LEU A 207 -11.67 16.39 0.85
N LEU A 208 -10.41 15.97 0.93
CA LEU A 208 -9.62 15.57 -0.24
C LEU A 208 -10.20 14.33 -0.91
N LEU A 209 -10.55 13.29 -0.13
CA LEU A 209 -11.10 12.04 -0.67
C LEU A 209 -12.49 12.26 -1.27
N LYS A 210 -13.29 13.16 -0.68
CA LYS A 210 -14.59 13.56 -1.24
C LYS A 210 -14.42 14.26 -2.58
N LEU A 211 -13.46 15.18 -2.70
CA LEU A 211 -13.15 15.89 -3.94
C LEU A 211 -12.52 14.98 -5.01
N ALA A 212 -11.69 14.02 -4.59
CA ALA A 212 -11.06 13.03 -5.48
C ALA A 212 -12.05 11.99 -6.04
N GLY A 213 -13.09 11.69 -5.26
CA GLY A 213 -14.14 10.72 -5.58
C GLY A 213 -15.03 11.14 -6.74
N GLN A 214 -15.43 10.16 -7.57
CA GLN A 214 -16.29 10.40 -8.75
C GLN A 214 -17.73 10.81 -8.41
N THR A 215 -18.14 10.65 -7.15
CA THR A 215 -19.52 10.92 -6.69
C THR A 215 -19.78 12.40 -6.38
N ASN A 216 -18.74 13.23 -6.32
CA ASN A 216 -18.86 14.65 -5.98
C ASN A 216 -19.19 15.51 -7.20
N LEU A 217 -20.40 15.35 -7.73
CA LEU A 217 -20.83 15.99 -8.97
C LEU A 217 -21.58 17.32 -8.76
N PHE A 218 -22.24 17.48 -7.61
CA PHE A 218 -23.14 18.60 -7.36
C PHE A 218 -22.58 19.51 -6.26
N THR A 219 -22.69 20.81 -6.45
CA THR A 219 -22.42 21.83 -5.42
C THR A 219 -23.44 22.95 -5.54
N SER A 220 -23.66 23.72 -4.46
CA SER A 220 -24.61 24.83 -4.51
C SER A 220 -23.97 26.22 -4.65
N ASN A 221 -22.71 26.37 -4.27
CA ASN A 221 -22.03 27.66 -4.13
C ASN A 221 -20.83 27.85 -5.08
N HIS A 222 -20.80 27.14 -6.20
CA HIS A 222 -19.67 27.14 -7.15
C HIS A 222 -18.31 26.90 -6.45
N MET A 223 -18.30 26.11 -5.37
CA MET A 223 -17.11 25.83 -4.56
C MET A 223 -16.37 27.09 -4.07
N ARG A 224 -17.10 28.20 -3.81
CA ARG A 224 -16.52 29.47 -3.37
C ARG A 224 -16.24 29.58 -1.88
N GLU A 225 -16.77 28.65 -1.08
CA GLU A 225 -16.53 28.55 0.36
C GLU A 225 -15.03 28.63 0.68
N LYS A 226 -14.66 29.46 1.65
CA LYS A 226 -13.26 29.66 2.08
C LYS A 226 -13.02 29.19 3.51
N TYR A 227 -11.94 28.44 3.71
CA TYR A 227 -11.51 27.97 5.02
C TYR A 227 -10.01 27.68 5.06
N TRP A 228 -9.48 27.42 6.25
CA TRP A 228 -8.06 27.12 6.52
C TRP A 228 -7.90 25.64 6.88
N PRO A 229 -7.84 24.74 5.88
CA PRO A 229 -7.83 23.31 6.13
C PRO A 229 -6.62 22.90 6.97
N VAL A 230 -6.82 21.95 7.89
CA VAL A 230 -5.82 21.56 8.88
C VAL A 230 -5.56 20.06 8.83
N HIS A 231 -4.31 19.69 9.07
CA HIS A 231 -3.89 18.29 9.00
C HIS A 231 -4.35 17.49 10.21
N SER A 232 -4.88 16.29 9.98
CA SER A 232 -5.43 15.44 11.05
C SER A 232 -4.38 15.02 12.09
N ILE A 233 -3.12 14.82 11.68
CA ILE A 233 -2.05 14.40 12.59
C ILE A 233 -1.59 15.56 13.48
N ASP A 234 -1.61 16.79 12.96
CA ASP A 234 -1.27 18.01 13.71
C ASP A 234 -2.32 18.31 14.77
N VAL A 235 -3.61 18.16 14.45
CA VAL A 235 -4.68 18.27 15.46
C VAL A 235 -4.57 17.17 16.50
N GLY A 236 -4.24 15.94 16.09
CA GLY A 236 -3.94 14.85 17.03
C GLY A 236 -2.76 15.15 17.95
N HIS A 237 -1.73 15.84 17.44
CA HIS A 237 -0.58 16.29 18.25
C HIS A 237 -0.98 17.39 19.23
N ALA A 238 -1.80 18.35 18.80
CA ALA A 238 -2.32 19.38 19.69
C ALA A 238 -3.13 18.79 20.85
N LEU A 239 -4.02 17.83 20.57
CA LEU A 239 -4.80 17.12 21.61
C LEU A 239 -3.93 16.32 22.59
N GLU A 240 -2.82 15.77 22.12
CA GLU A 240 -1.81 15.09 22.95
C GLU A 240 -1.08 16.08 23.87
N LEU A 241 -0.68 17.25 23.36
CA LEU A 241 -0.05 18.29 24.18
C LEU A 241 -1.01 18.84 25.24
N MET A 242 -2.29 19.03 24.90
CA MET A 242 -3.33 19.47 25.83
C MET A 242 -3.62 18.48 26.97
N LEU A 243 -3.22 17.21 26.84
CA LEU A 243 -3.24 16.26 27.96
C LEU A 243 -2.26 16.65 29.05
N TYR A 244 -1.09 17.11 28.63
CA TYR A 244 0.07 17.29 29.50
C TYR A 244 0.26 18.74 29.97
N ASP A 245 -0.34 19.69 29.27
CA ASP A 245 -0.26 21.10 29.62
C ASP A 245 -1.48 21.55 30.44
N ASP A 246 -1.27 21.74 31.74
CA ASP A 246 -2.29 22.22 32.67
C ASP A 246 -2.82 23.61 32.29
N ASN A 247 -2.01 24.45 31.63
CA ASN A 247 -2.40 25.82 31.24
C ASN A 247 -3.51 25.86 30.20
N THR A 248 -3.81 24.73 29.55
CA THR A 248 -4.87 24.63 28.54
C THR A 248 -6.25 24.40 29.14
N ALA A 249 -6.36 24.20 30.47
CA ALA A 249 -7.64 24.11 31.17
C ALA A 249 -8.46 25.40 31.00
N ALA A 250 -9.78 25.25 30.93
CA ALA A 250 -10.75 26.33 30.76
C ALA A 250 -10.56 27.21 29.49
N GLN A 251 -9.68 26.84 28.57
CA GLN A 251 -9.40 27.63 27.36
C GLN A 251 -10.15 27.09 26.13
N THR A 252 -10.28 27.95 25.13
CA THR A 252 -10.80 27.60 23.80
C THR A 252 -9.68 27.75 22.78
N PHE A 253 -9.45 26.69 22.00
CA PHE A 253 -8.45 26.64 20.94
C PHE A 253 -9.14 26.56 19.59
N GLU A 254 -8.74 27.43 18.67
CA GLU A 254 -9.12 27.34 17.27
C GLU A 254 -7.92 26.89 16.44
N LEU A 255 -8.03 25.68 15.91
CA LEU A 255 -6.94 24.99 15.22
C LEU A 255 -7.17 25.06 13.72
N TYR A 256 -6.53 26.04 13.08
CA TYR A 256 -6.63 26.29 11.65
C TYR A 256 -5.27 26.18 10.94
N GLY A 257 -5.30 25.86 9.64
CA GLY A 257 -4.10 25.71 8.82
C GLY A 257 -3.39 27.03 8.47
N PRO A 258 -2.17 26.97 7.91
CA PRO A 258 -1.36 28.17 7.66
C PRO A 258 -1.90 29.09 6.56
N LYS A 259 -2.71 28.57 5.63
CA LYS A 259 -3.18 29.30 4.44
C LYS A 259 -4.67 29.09 4.21
N GLN A 260 -5.34 30.15 3.74
CA GLN A 260 -6.74 30.11 3.33
C GLN A 260 -6.87 29.54 1.93
N TYR A 261 -7.84 28.65 1.73
CA TYR A 261 -8.19 28.07 0.45
C TYR A 261 -9.68 28.21 0.19
N SER A 262 -10.07 28.36 -1.08
CA SER A 262 -11.43 28.04 -1.48
C SER A 262 -11.57 26.55 -1.82
N THR A 263 -12.78 25.99 -1.70
CA THR A 263 -13.05 24.61 -2.13
C THR A 263 -12.66 24.39 -3.60
N ALA A 264 -12.84 25.40 -4.46
CA ALA A 264 -12.43 25.35 -5.86
C ALA A 264 -10.91 25.22 -6.03
N GLN A 265 -10.12 25.95 -5.23
CA GLN A 265 -8.65 25.85 -5.26
C GLN A 265 -8.17 24.48 -4.78
N ILE A 266 -8.82 23.90 -3.78
CA ILE A 266 -8.49 22.54 -3.30
C ILE A 266 -8.86 21.51 -4.37
N ALA A 267 -10.02 21.65 -5.01
CA ALA A 267 -10.43 20.77 -6.11
C ALA A 267 -9.42 20.83 -7.28
N GLU A 268 -8.94 22.02 -7.63
CA GLU A 268 -7.90 22.19 -8.65
C GLU A 268 -6.58 21.52 -8.26
N LEU A 269 -6.17 21.62 -6.98
CA LEU A 269 -4.99 20.90 -6.47
C LEU A 269 -5.17 19.37 -6.59
N VAL A 270 -6.36 18.86 -6.26
CA VAL A 270 -6.68 17.43 -6.34
C VAL A 270 -6.68 16.95 -7.80
N ASP A 271 -7.34 17.67 -8.70
CA ASP A 271 -7.40 17.33 -10.13
C ASP A 271 -6.00 17.35 -10.77
N LYS A 272 -5.16 18.32 -10.36
CA LYS A 272 -3.75 18.40 -10.78
C LYS A 272 -2.94 17.21 -10.31
N GLU A 273 -3.13 16.76 -9.07
CA GLU A 273 -2.41 15.60 -8.53
C GLU A 273 -2.94 14.26 -9.07
N ILE A 274 -4.22 14.15 -9.39
CA ILE A 274 -4.81 12.90 -9.94
C ILE A 274 -4.58 12.77 -11.46
N PHE A 275 -4.20 13.85 -12.14
CA PHE A 275 -4.14 13.95 -13.61
C PHE A 275 -5.50 13.68 -14.28
N SER A 276 -6.59 14.10 -13.64
CA SER A 276 -7.95 13.93 -14.17
C SER A 276 -8.80 15.15 -13.84
N GLN A 277 -9.49 15.71 -14.83
CA GLN A 277 -10.44 16.79 -14.60
C GLN A 277 -11.78 16.22 -14.18
N ARG A 278 -12.22 16.56 -12.96
CA ARG A 278 -13.53 16.13 -12.46
C ARG A 278 -14.61 17.11 -12.91
N ARG A 279 -15.76 16.56 -13.34
CA ARG A 279 -16.92 17.37 -13.70
C ARG A 279 -17.64 17.82 -12.43
N HIS A 280 -17.86 19.12 -12.29
CA HIS A 280 -18.70 19.69 -11.25
C HIS A 280 -19.86 20.47 -11.91
N ILE A 281 -21.05 20.30 -11.36
CA ILE A 281 -22.26 21.01 -11.80
C ILE A 281 -22.78 21.80 -10.61
N ASN A 282 -22.92 23.11 -10.79
CA ASN A 282 -23.52 23.95 -9.76
C ASN A 282 -25.05 23.95 -9.91
N VAL A 283 -25.75 23.55 -8.85
CA VAL A 283 -27.22 23.53 -8.79
C VAL A 283 -27.66 24.53 -7.72
N PRO A 284 -28.61 25.45 -8.01
CA PRO A 284 -29.05 26.41 -7.01
C PRO A 284 -29.61 25.74 -5.74
N ARG A 285 -29.28 26.32 -4.58
CA ARG A 285 -29.65 25.82 -3.24
C ARG A 285 -31.12 25.44 -3.12
N GLN A 286 -32.00 26.28 -3.65
CA GLN A 286 -33.46 26.13 -3.56
C GLN A 286 -33.97 24.80 -4.14
N PHE A 287 -33.25 24.20 -5.10
CA PHE A 287 -33.60 22.90 -5.67
C PHE A 287 -32.79 21.77 -5.03
N LEU A 288 -31.51 22.00 -4.75
CA LEU A 288 -30.60 20.97 -4.25
C LEU A 288 -30.91 20.58 -2.79
N GLU A 289 -31.22 21.55 -1.95
CA GLU A 289 -31.51 21.35 -0.52
C GLU A 289 -32.75 20.46 -0.26
N PRO A 290 -33.94 20.72 -0.84
CA PRO A 290 -35.10 19.85 -0.65
C PRO A 290 -34.90 18.46 -1.28
N ALA A 291 -34.21 18.38 -2.42
CA ALA A 291 -33.87 17.10 -3.05
C ALA A 291 -32.96 16.26 -2.15
N ALA A 292 -31.91 16.86 -1.59
CA ALA A 292 -31.01 16.22 -0.64
C ALA A 292 -31.76 15.77 0.63
N LYS A 293 -32.67 16.60 1.16
CA LYS A 293 -33.50 16.24 2.32
C LYS A 293 -34.37 15.01 2.06
N LEU A 294 -35.05 14.95 0.91
CA LEU A 294 -35.88 13.82 0.52
C LEU A 294 -35.03 12.55 0.32
N LEU A 295 -33.90 12.67 -0.38
CA LEU A 295 -33.06 11.52 -0.69
C LEU A 295 -32.42 10.89 0.56
N ASN A 296 -32.03 11.68 1.57
CA ASN A 296 -31.55 11.12 2.84
C ASN A 296 -32.62 10.39 3.66
N GLN A 297 -33.90 10.71 3.45
CA GLN A 297 -34.99 9.98 4.11
C GLN A 297 -35.22 8.62 3.44
N VAL A 298 -35.12 8.59 2.11
CA VAL A 298 -35.41 7.40 1.29
C VAL A 298 -34.21 6.44 1.24
N LEU A 299 -33.01 6.94 0.98
CA LEU A 299 -31.80 6.13 0.84
C LEU A 299 -31.25 5.71 2.21
N TRP A 300 -30.66 4.50 2.28
CA TRP A 300 -30.03 4.00 3.50
C TRP A 300 -28.52 4.28 3.58
N TRP A 301 -27.87 4.61 2.46
CA TRP A 301 -26.49 5.08 2.44
C TRP A 301 -26.45 6.62 2.40
N PRO A 302 -25.43 7.26 3.02
CA PRO A 302 -25.30 8.70 2.99
C PRO A 302 -24.91 9.17 1.58
N TRP A 303 -25.65 10.13 1.04
CA TRP A 303 -25.29 10.83 -0.18
C TRP A 303 -24.82 12.26 0.14
N MET A 304 -25.64 13.26 -0.17
CA MET A 304 -25.43 14.66 0.20
C MET A 304 -26.49 15.07 1.22
N SER A 305 -26.11 15.76 2.28
CA SER A 305 -27.06 16.29 3.27
C SER A 305 -27.48 17.73 2.97
N ALA A 306 -28.73 18.06 3.30
CA ALA A 306 -29.21 19.45 3.27
C ALA A 306 -28.32 20.37 4.11
N GLU A 307 -27.83 19.85 5.25
CA GLU A 307 -26.89 20.55 6.13
C GLU A 307 -25.55 20.85 5.46
N GLN A 308 -24.97 19.90 4.73
CA GLN A 308 -23.72 20.14 3.98
C GLN A 308 -23.87 21.27 2.97
N ILE A 309 -25.02 21.33 2.28
CA ILE A 309 -25.31 22.41 1.33
C ILE A 309 -25.40 23.77 2.04
N GLN A 310 -25.93 23.82 3.26
CA GLN A 310 -25.95 25.06 4.04
C GLN A 310 -24.54 25.48 4.47
N VAL A 311 -23.73 24.53 4.94
CA VAL A 311 -22.33 24.76 5.31
C VAL A 311 -21.50 25.27 4.13
N GLU A 312 -21.69 24.73 2.92
CA GLU A 312 -21.02 25.20 1.69
C GLU A 312 -21.22 26.71 1.39
N ASN A 313 -22.20 27.36 2.01
CA ASN A 313 -22.49 28.78 1.83
C ASN A 313 -21.92 29.68 2.94
N ILE A 314 -21.19 29.12 3.91
CA ILE A 314 -20.69 29.84 5.07
C ILE A 314 -19.16 29.75 5.08
N ASP A 315 -18.49 30.89 4.89
CA ASP A 315 -17.04 30.97 5.01
C ASP A 315 -16.60 30.80 6.47
N GLN A 316 -15.40 30.25 6.69
CA GLN A 316 -14.82 30.17 8.02
C GLN A 316 -14.51 31.56 8.59
N VAL A 317 -14.89 31.80 9.83
CA VAL A 317 -14.60 33.00 10.61
C VAL A 317 -13.81 32.57 11.84
N ILE A 318 -12.63 33.18 12.03
CA ILE A 318 -11.72 32.86 13.14
C ILE A 318 -12.07 33.74 14.33
N ASP A 319 -12.19 33.14 15.51
CA ASP A 319 -12.33 33.83 16.79
C ASP A 319 -10.96 34.34 17.26
N GLU A 320 -10.75 35.66 17.21
CA GLU A 320 -9.50 36.30 17.63
C GLU A 320 -9.16 36.10 19.12
N LYS A 321 -10.15 35.75 19.95
CA LYS A 321 -9.95 35.50 21.38
C LYS A 321 -9.43 34.08 21.66
N ALA A 322 -9.64 33.16 20.73
CA ALA A 322 -9.24 31.76 20.89
C ALA A 322 -7.73 31.60 20.73
N LYS A 323 -7.18 30.61 21.43
CA LYS A 323 -5.78 30.19 21.28
C LYS A 323 -5.58 29.43 19.97
N THR A 324 -4.36 29.36 19.49
CA THR A 324 -4.03 28.76 18.18
C THR A 324 -2.90 27.74 18.30
N PHE A 325 -2.50 27.12 17.18
CA PHE A 325 -1.32 26.24 17.15
C PHE A 325 -0.03 26.91 17.65
N LYS A 326 0.10 28.24 17.51
CA LYS A 326 1.26 28.99 17.98
C LYS A 326 1.41 28.92 19.50
N ASP A 327 0.31 28.94 20.24
CA ASP A 327 0.31 28.84 21.70
C ASP A 327 0.77 27.45 22.18
N LEU A 328 0.59 26.42 21.34
CA LEU A 328 1.02 25.05 21.59
C LEU A 328 2.43 24.75 21.04
N GLY A 329 3.07 25.71 20.36
CA GLY A 329 4.38 25.51 19.73
C GLY A 329 4.38 24.55 18.54
N ILE A 330 3.24 24.38 17.86
CA ILE A 330 3.11 23.52 16.67
C ILE A 330 3.09 24.39 15.41
N GLU A 331 3.85 24.00 14.39
CA GLU A 331 3.76 24.57 13.05
C GLU A 331 2.92 23.62 12.15
N PRO A 332 1.68 23.99 11.80
CA PRO A 332 0.81 23.11 11.03
C PRO A 332 1.29 22.99 9.58
N GLY A 333 1.19 21.78 9.03
CA GLY A 333 1.51 21.51 7.64
C GLY A 333 0.50 22.10 6.66
N ASP A 334 0.99 22.63 5.53
CA ASP A 334 0.13 23.15 4.46
C ASP A 334 -0.41 22.01 3.57
N ILE A 335 -1.69 22.10 3.17
CA ILE A 335 -2.39 21.08 2.39
C ILE A 335 -1.65 20.71 1.10
N SER A 336 -1.08 21.70 0.41
CA SER A 336 -0.38 21.51 -0.86
C SER A 336 0.79 20.51 -0.79
N LYS A 337 1.42 20.38 0.38
CA LYS A 337 2.55 19.47 0.59
C LYS A 337 2.13 18.01 0.77
N PHE A 338 0.89 17.76 1.18
CA PHE A 338 0.40 16.41 1.48
C PHE A 338 -0.62 15.88 0.47
N THR A 339 -1.19 16.74 -0.38
CA THR A 339 -2.24 16.34 -1.34
C THR A 339 -1.85 15.08 -2.10
N TYR A 340 -0.62 15.03 -2.65
CA TYR A 340 -0.09 13.88 -3.39
C TYR A 340 -0.24 12.56 -2.60
N HIS A 341 0.24 12.53 -1.35
CA HIS A 341 0.26 11.32 -0.53
C HIS A 341 -1.15 10.78 -0.23
N TYR A 342 -2.15 11.65 -0.10
CA TYR A 342 -3.52 11.24 0.20
C TYR A 342 -4.33 10.87 -1.03
N VAL A 343 -4.06 11.48 -2.18
CA VAL A 343 -4.83 11.24 -3.42
C VAL A 343 -4.16 10.28 -4.39
N GLN A 344 -2.95 9.77 -4.08
CA GLN A 344 -2.22 8.84 -4.95
C GLN A 344 -3.07 7.64 -5.38
N GLY A 345 -3.89 7.08 -4.48
CA GLY A 345 -4.77 5.96 -4.79
C GLY A 345 -5.87 6.24 -5.83
N PHE A 346 -6.11 7.51 -6.17
CA PHE A 346 -7.07 7.90 -7.20
C PHE A 346 -6.44 8.12 -8.58
N ARG A 347 -5.11 8.08 -8.69
CA ARG A 347 -4.40 8.18 -9.98
C ARG A 347 -4.71 6.95 -10.84
N SER A 348 -4.73 7.15 -12.16
CA SER A 348 -4.80 6.01 -13.09
C SER A 348 -3.48 5.23 -13.06
N GLY A 349 -3.51 3.94 -13.44
CA GLY A 349 -2.30 3.11 -13.49
C GLY A 349 -1.18 3.69 -14.36
N ALA A 350 -1.51 4.54 -15.34
CA ALA A 350 -0.52 5.22 -16.19
C ALA A 350 0.32 6.27 -15.44
N PHE A 351 -0.19 6.83 -14.33
CA PHE A 351 0.46 7.94 -13.61
C PHE A 351 0.74 7.60 -12.13
N TYR A 352 0.49 6.36 -11.71
CA TYR A 352 0.59 5.94 -10.30
C TYR A 352 2.02 6.03 -9.76
N ASP A 353 2.99 5.53 -10.55
CA ASP A 353 4.41 5.48 -10.19
C ASP A 353 5.17 6.77 -10.49
N LEU A 354 4.53 7.72 -11.19
CA LEU A 354 5.19 9.00 -11.49
C LEU A 354 5.34 9.81 -10.20
N PRO A 355 6.57 10.26 -9.87
CA PRO A 355 6.75 11.16 -8.75
C PRO A 355 5.94 12.43 -8.99
N PRO A 356 5.54 13.15 -7.92
CA PRO A 356 4.88 14.43 -8.08
C PRO A 356 5.85 15.37 -8.80
N ALA A 357 5.60 15.59 -10.09
CA ALA A 357 6.53 16.32 -10.96
C ALA A 357 6.81 17.70 -10.36
N SER A 358 8.06 17.87 -9.90
CA SER A 358 8.51 19.12 -9.30
C SER A 358 8.40 20.24 -10.33
N GLU A 359 8.23 21.49 -9.88
CA GLU A 359 8.20 22.63 -10.81
C GLU A 359 9.50 22.74 -11.63
N LYS A 360 10.60 22.22 -11.09
CA LYS A 360 11.89 22.11 -11.76
C LYS A 360 11.85 21.10 -12.90
N GLU A 361 11.37 19.87 -12.66
CA GLU A 361 11.22 18.85 -13.70
C GLU A 361 10.27 19.29 -14.80
N LYS A 362 9.13 19.92 -14.47
CA LYS A 362 8.21 20.47 -15.48
C LYS A 362 8.85 21.57 -16.33
N ARG A 363 9.75 22.36 -15.72
CA ARG A 363 10.51 23.39 -16.44
C ARG A 363 11.60 22.78 -17.30
N GLU A 364 12.18 21.66 -16.89
CA GLU A 364 13.16 20.90 -17.66
C GLU A 364 12.53 20.14 -18.81
N GLU A 365 11.39 19.47 -18.61
CA GLU A 365 10.61 18.82 -19.69
C GLU A 365 10.23 19.80 -20.80
N LYS A 366 9.88 21.05 -20.45
CA LYS A 366 9.60 22.13 -21.42
C LYS A 366 10.82 22.53 -22.27
N LYS A 367 12.04 22.15 -21.87
CA LYS A 367 13.26 22.41 -22.66
C LYS A 367 13.43 21.39 -23.80
N TYR A 368 12.76 20.25 -23.74
CA TYR A 368 12.88 19.19 -24.73
C TYR A 368 11.71 19.24 -25.71
N LEU A 369 12.01 19.16 -27.01
CA LEU A 369 10.99 18.93 -28.04
C LEU A 369 10.70 17.43 -28.07
N HIS A 370 9.51 17.02 -27.63
CA HIS A 370 9.13 15.60 -27.55
C HIS A 370 8.59 15.03 -28.87
N VAL A 371 8.26 15.89 -29.83
CA VAL A 371 7.84 15.52 -31.18
C VAL A 371 8.61 16.40 -32.16
N LEU A 372 9.41 15.77 -33.02
CA LEU A 372 9.97 16.46 -34.19
C LEU A 372 8.84 16.60 -35.21
N ASP A 373 8.59 17.82 -35.70
CA ASP A 373 7.61 18.03 -36.76
C ASP A 373 8.05 17.28 -38.02
N ASP A 374 7.34 16.21 -38.39
CA ASP A 374 7.58 15.41 -39.60
C ASP A 374 7.31 16.15 -40.92
N HIS A 375 7.08 17.46 -40.88
CA HIS A 375 6.77 18.28 -42.05
C HIS A 375 7.99 18.82 -42.82
N GLN A 376 9.20 18.32 -42.58
CA GLN A 376 10.39 18.72 -43.37
C GLN A 376 11.13 17.61 -44.12
N HIS A 377 10.67 16.34 -44.09
CA HIS A 377 11.31 15.25 -44.83
C HIS A 377 10.71 15.01 -46.23
N SER A 378 10.47 16.09 -46.99
CA SER A 378 10.28 15.99 -48.45
C SER A 378 10.90 17.18 -49.17
N LYS A 379 12.24 17.30 -49.14
CA LYS A 379 13.00 17.91 -50.23
C LYS A 379 14.50 17.61 -50.11
N SER A 380 15.03 17.13 -51.25
CA SER A 380 16.42 17.10 -51.70
C SER A 380 17.45 16.31 -50.89
N SER A 381 17.73 15.12 -51.41
CA SER A 381 19.04 14.49 -51.46
C SER A 381 20.11 15.43 -52.04
N SER A 382 21.17 15.67 -51.27
CA SER A 382 22.59 15.76 -51.68
C SER A 382 23.39 16.42 -50.56
N GLU A 383 24.64 15.99 -50.39
CA GLU A 383 25.65 16.50 -49.46
C GLU A 383 25.66 15.90 -48.04
N LEU A 384 26.46 14.84 -47.89
CA LEU A 384 27.14 14.55 -46.62
C LEU A 384 28.34 15.50 -46.49
N PRO A 385 28.58 16.07 -45.29
CA PRO A 385 29.95 16.10 -44.80
C PRO A 385 30.12 15.61 -43.35
N ASN A 386 31.34 15.11 -43.12
CA ASN A 386 31.90 14.45 -41.93
C ASN A 386 31.81 15.23 -40.60
N PRO A 387 31.99 14.55 -39.45
CA PRO A 387 31.91 15.17 -38.13
C PRO A 387 33.28 15.64 -37.65
N VAL A 388 33.52 16.96 -37.58
CA VAL A 388 34.57 17.53 -36.72
C VAL A 388 34.16 18.94 -36.27
N PHE A 389 34.48 19.25 -35.01
CA PHE A 389 34.52 20.57 -34.37
C PHE A 389 33.26 21.06 -33.65
N LEU A 390 33.08 20.59 -32.42
CA LEU A 390 32.56 21.42 -31.33
C LEU A 390 33.76 22.12 -30.67
N ASN A 391 33.95 23.39 -31.00
CA ASN A 391 34.61 24.32 -30.10
C ASN A 391 34.20 25.76 -30.41
N ARG A 392 33.90 26.48 -29.32
CA ARG A 392 33.79 27.94 -29.18
C ARG A 392 32.41 28.54 -29.45
N ILE A 393 31.80 29.11 -28.40
CA ILE A 393 31.38 30.52 -28.34
C ILE A 393 31.54 31.03 -26.89
N HIS A 394 31.96 32.28 -26.82
CA HIS A 394 32.46 33.07 -25.69
C HIS A 394 31.38 33.59 -24.72
N SER A 395 31.78 33.69 -23.44
CA SER A 395 31.65 34.82 -22.48
C SER A 395 30.97 36.12 -23.00
N ILE A 396 30.15 36.88 -22.26
CA ILE A 396 30.33 37.67 -21.00
C ILE A 396 28.90 38.16 -20.60
N ASP A 397 28.43 38.09 -19.35
CA ASP A 397 28.39 39.26 -18.45
C ASP A 397 28.22 38.92 -16.94
N SER A 398 28.94 39.66 -16.11
CA SER A 398 29.10 39.63 -14.63
C SER A 398 28.09 40.53 -13.90
N GLY A 399 27.67 40.42 -12.63
CA GLY A 399 27.98 39.63 -11.41
C GLY A 399 26.86 39.91 -10.34
N PRO A 400 27.04 39.88 -8.99
CA PRO A 400 28.09 39.30 -8.14
C PRO A 400 27.60 38.22 -7.13
N ASN A 401 28.57 37.50 -6.54
CA ASN A 401 28.50 36.37 -5.60
C ASN A 401 27.61 36.50 -4.35
N MET A 402 27.02 35.37 -3.93
CA MET A 402 26.81 34.98 -2.52
C MET A 402 26.84 33.44 -2.37
N ALA A 403 27.96 32.96 -1.83
CA ALA A 403 28.18 31.79 -0.97
C ALA A 403 27.81 30.37 -1.45
N ASP A 404 28.88 29.64 -1.75
CA ASP A 404 29.10 28.20 -1.78
C ASP A 404 28.21 27.36 -0.84
N VAL A 405 27.42 26.47 -1.44
CA VAL A 405 27.04 25.18 -0.87
C VAL A 405 27.46 24.15 -1.89
N ASP A 406 28.36 23.24 -1.50
CA ASP A 406 28.96 22.22 -2.36
C ASP A 406 27.89 21.41 -3.12
N ASP A 407 27.73 21.71 -4.41
CA ASP A 407 27.09 20.89 -5.42
C ASP A 407 28.06 19.74 -5.80
N GLU A 408 28.29 18.78 -4.88
CA GLU A 408 28.83 17.49 -5.31
C GLU A 408 27.68 16.65 -5.88
N PRO A 409 27.66 16.33 -7.19
CA PRO A 409 26.71 15.37 -7.72
C PRO A 409 26.88 14.05 -6.97
N ILE A 410 25.77 13.45 -6.53
CA ILE A 410 25.77 12.14 -5.87
C ILE A 410 26.28 11.10 -6.89
N ILE A 411 27.57 10.82 -6.86
CA ILE A 411 28.22 9.83 -7.72
C ILE A 411 28.31 8.52 -6.93
N LEU A 412 27.90 7.41 -7.56
CA LEU A 412 28.08 6.07 -6.99
C LEU A 412 29.57 5.85 -6.69
N SER A 413 29.89 5.22 -5.56
CA SER A 413 31.29 4.89 -5.23
C SER A 413 31.95 4.12 -6.38
N ALA A 414 33.26 4.28 -6.58
CA ALA A 414 33.99 3.60 -7.65
C ALA A 414 33.74 2.07 -7.66
N HIS A 415 33.69 1.46 -6.48
CA HIS A 415 33.36 0.03 -6.33
C HIS A 415 31.94 -0.32 -6.82
N ALA A 416 30.97 0.57 -6.60
CA ALA A 416 29.61 0.37 -7.08
C ALA A 416 29.52 0.55 -8.61
N LEU A 417 30.29 1.47 -9.20
CA LEU A 417 30.36 1.63 -10.65
C LEU A 417 31.04 0.43 -11.32
N ASP A 418 32.13 -0.07 -10.76
CA ASP A 418 32.83 -1.26 -11.26
C ASP A 418 31.93 -2.50 -11.20
N ALA A 419 31.24 -2.74 -10.08
CA ALA A 419 30.30 -3.85 -9.95
C ALA A 419 29.13 -3.75 -10.93
N LEU A 420 28.67 -2.53 -11.24
CA LEU A 420 27.57 -2.28 -12.16
C LEU A 420 28.01 -2.44 -13.61
N GLN A 421 29.26 -2.08 -13.94
CA GLN A 421 29.87 -2.34 -15.24
C GLN A 421 30.15 -3.83 -15.46
N GLU A 422 30.62 -4.54 -14.43
CA GLU A 422 30.79 -6.00 -14.43
C GLU A 422 29.44 -6.68 -14.67
N PHE A 423 28.40 -6.28 -13.95
CA PHE A 423 27.03 -6.79 -14.13
C PHE A 423 26.50 -6.59 -15.56
N TYR A 424 26.69 -5.40 -16.16
CA TYR A 424 26.27 -5.17 -17.54
C TYR A 424 27.08 -6.03 -18.53
N SER A 425 28.38 -6.19 -18.30
CA SER A 425 29.23 -7.02 -19.16
C SER A 425 28.83 -8.51 -19.12
N GLU A 426 28.47 -9.03 -17.94
CA GLU A 426 27.94 -10.40 -17.79
C GLU A 426 26.59 -10.56 -18.50
N ARG A 427 25.71 -9.58 -18.34
CA ARG A 427 24.38 -9.58 -18.98
C ARG A 427 24.51 -9.60 -20.50
N ASP A 428 25.38 -8.76 -21.06
CA ASP A 428 25.60 -8.67 -22.50
C ASP A 428 26.28 -9.93 -23.05
N ALA A 429 27.18 -10.55 -22.29
CA ALA A 429 27.79 -11.84 -22.64
C ALA A 429 26.75 -12.97 -22.68
N ARG A 430 25.84 -13.02 -21.70
CA ARG A 430 24.73 -13.99 -21.65
C ARG A 430 23.78 -13.83 -22.83
N ALA A 431 23.41 -12.59 -23.16
CA ALA A 431 22.54 -12.29 -24.30
C ALA A 431 23.15 -12.79 -25.62
N LYS A 432 24.45 -12.54 -25.86
CA LYS A 432 25.17 -13.05 -27.04
C LYS A 432 25.23 -14.57 -27.09
N HIS A 433 25.48 -15.24 -25.96
CA HIS A 433 25.50 -16.70 -25.89
C HIS A 433 24.12 -17.30 -26.21
N PHE A 434 23.04 -16.67 -25.73
CA PHE A 434 21.68 -17.09 -26.06
C PHE A 434 21.33 -16.88 -27.55
N GLU A 435 21.72 -15.75 -28.14
CA GLU A 435 21.55 -15.51 -29.58
C GLU A 435 22.30 -16.55 -30.43
N GLN A 436 23.51 -16.96 -30.02
CA GLN A 436 24.25 -18.03 -30.69
C GLN A 436 23.53 -19.38 -30.61
N LEU A 437 22.95 -19.72 -29.46
CA LEU A 437 22.16 -20.95 -29.31
C LEU A 437 20.90 -20.93 -30.17
N LYS A 438 20.22 -19.79 -30.25
CA LYS A 438 19.02 -19.61 -31.07
C LYS A 438 19.34 -19.72 -32.56
N ALA A 439 20.36 -18.99 -33.04
CA ALA A 439 20.80 -19.06 -34.44
C ALA A 439 21.24 -20.49 -34.82
N ALA A 440 21.97 -21.16 -33.93
CA ALA A 440 22.35 -22.55 -34.14
C ALA A 440 21.14 -23.50 -34.18
N ALA A 441 20.06 -23.21 -33.46
CA ALA A 441 18.83 -24.01 -33.51
C ALA A 441 18.05 -23.77 -34.83
N GLU A 442 17.95 -22.52 -35.28
CA GLU A 442 17.33 -22.12 -36.57
C GLU A 442 18.05 -22.75 -37.79
N ASP A 443 19.39 -22.69 -37.82
CA ASP A 443 20.19 -23.28 -38.89
C ASP A 443 20.06 -24.83 -38.97
N ARG A 444 19.77 -25.49 -37.84
CA ARG A 444 19.64 -26.95 -37.74
C ARG A 444 18.28 -27.44 -38.24
N GLU A 445 17.20 -26.71 -37.96
CA GLU A 445 15.87 -27.00 -38.49
C GLU A 445 15.89 -26.92 -40.03
N ALA A 446 16.55 -25.88 -40.57
CA ALA A 446 16.73 -25.72 -42.01
C ALA A 446 17.55 -26.86 -42.66
N ALA A 447 18.40 -27.56 -41.88
CA ALA A 447 19.27 -28.63 -42.36
C ALA A 447 18.68 -30.06 -42.22
N GLY A 448 17.53 -30.24 -41.56
CA GLY A 448 16.83 -31.53 -41.45
C GLY A 448 17.63 -32.65 -40.77
N ARG A 449 18.59 -32.33 -39.90
CA ARG A 449 19.42 -33.30 -39.17
C ARG A 449 19.12 -33.27 -37.67
N GLU A 450 18.76 -34.43 -37.11
CA GLU A 450 18.83 -34.66 -35.66
C GLU A 450 20.30 -34.89 -35.26
N ALA A 451 20.99 -33.84 -34.81
CA ALA A 451 22.27 -33.97 -34.13
C ALA A 451 22.43 -32.90 -33.03
N ALA A 452 23.04 -33.33 -31.93
CA ALA A 452 22.88 -32.85 -30.55
C ALA A 452 23.18 -31.37 -30.26
N LEU A 453 22.39 -30.79 -29.35
CA LEU A 453 22.78 -29.61 -28.56
C LEU A 453 24.13 -29.86 -27.87
N VAL A 454 24.92 -28.81 -27.60
CA VAL A 454 26.16 -28.96 -26.82
C VAL A 454 25.76 -29.25 -25.37
N TYR A 455 26.10 -30.44 -24.91
CA TYR A 455 25.82 -30.93 -23.57
C TYR A 455 27.06 -30.82 -22.67
N PRO A 456 26.90 -30.58 -21.36
CA PRO A 456 25.64 -30.42 -20.63
C PRO A 456 25.03 -29.02 -20.82
N LEU A 457 23.70 -28.95 -20.93
CA LEU A 457 22.95 -27.70 -20.92
C LEU A 457 22.83 -27.20 -19.47
N SER A 458 23.20 -25.95 -19.23
CA SER A 458 23.05 -25.30 -17.93
C SER A 458 21.81 -24.41 -17.89
N MET A 459 21.05 -24.49 -16.80
CA MET A 459 19.87 -23.65 -16.57
C MET A 459 20.22 -22.17 -16.41
N GLU A 460 21.47 -21.85 -16.03
CA GLU A 460 21.98 -20.47 -15.96
C GLU A 460 21.89 -19.73 -17.30
N THR A 461 21.92 -20.49 -18.40
CA THR A 461 21.83 -19.95 -19.77
C THR A 461 20.48 -19.32 -20.06
N PHE A 462 19.41 -19.84 -19.45
CA PHE A 462 18.06 -19.32 -19.62
C PHE A 462 17.77 -18.20 -18.63
N GLY A 463 18.42 -18.18 -17.46
CA GLY A 463 18.24 -17.12 -16.46
C GLY A 463 16.85 -17.16 -15.78
N GLU A 464 16.69 -16.47 -14.66
CA GLU A 464 15.42 -16.34 -13.93
C GLU A 464 14.90 -14.92 -14.07
N ASP A 465 13.60 -14.76 -14.33
CA ASP A 465 12.88 -13.50 -14.16
C ASP A 465 11.92 -13.59 -12.96
N TRP A 466 12.20 -12.78 -11.94
CA TRP A 466 11.38 -12.69 -10.74
C TRP A 466 9.99 -12.12 -11.02
N ASN A 467 9.86 -11.25 -12.03
CA ASN A 467 8.56 -10.68 -12.42
C ASN A 467 7.63 -11.75 -13.03
N GLU A 468 8.20 -12.78 -13.64
CA GLU A 468 7.46 -13.92 -14.20
C GLU A 468 7.32 -15.09 -13.21
N SER A 469 7.75 -14.91 -11.95
CA SER A 469 7.75 -15.95 -10.90
C SER A 469 8.54 -17.21 -11.28
N GLN A 470 9.66 -17.03 -11.98
CA GLN A 470 10.55 -18.11 -12.38
C GLN A 470 11.55 -18.45 -11.27
N PHE A 471 11.45 -19.67 -10.73
CA PHE A 471 12.38 -20.18 -9.72
C PHE A 471 12.86 -21.56 -10.12
N TRP A 472 14.16 -21.70 -10.38
CA TRP A 472 14.70 -22.97 -10.87
C TRP A 472 15.08 -23.90 -9.71
N TYR A 473 14.77 -25.19 -9.85
CA TYR A 473 15.30 -26.20 -8.94
C TYR A 473 16.82 -26.21 -8.96
N SER A 474 17.41 -26.53 -7.81
CA SER A 474 18.80 -26.95 -7.72
C SER A 474 19.07 -28.14 -8.66
N ASP A 475 20.30 -28.25 -9.16
CA ASP A 475 20.69 -29.37 -10.03
C ASP A 475 20.41 -30.73 -9.37
N GLU A 476 20.62 -30.85 -8.06
CA GLU A 476 20.34 -32.07 -7.30
C GLU A 476 18.86 -32.45 -7.37
N THR A 477 17.97 -31.48 -7.11
CA THR A 477 16.52 -31.69 -7.16
C THR A 477 16.04 -31.98 -8.57
N ALA A 478 16.50 -31.21 -9.57
CA ALA A 478 16.12 -31.41 -10.96
C ALA A 478 16.53 -32.80 -11.47
N ASN A 479 17.75 -33.24 -11.15
CA ASN A 479 18.25 -34.57 -11.51
C ASN A 479 17.49 -35.70 -10.80
N LEU A 480 17.14 -35.53 -9.52
CA LEU A 480 16.35 -36.51 -8.77
C LEU A 480 14.96 -36.68 -9.38
N LEU A 481 14.25 -35.58 -9.62
CA LEU A 481 12.91 -35.60 -10.24
C LEU A 481 12.95 -36.19 -11.65
N ALA A 482 13.96 -35.84 -12.46
CA ALA A 482 14.17 -36.42 -13.78
C ALA A 482 14.38 -37.94 -13.73
N ARG A 483 15.18 -38.45 -12.77
CA ARG A 483 15.38 -39.89 -12.58
C ARG A 483 14.09 -40.61 -12.18
N GLN A 484 13.26 -40.02 -11.33
CA GLN A 484 11.95 -40.59 -10.98
C GLN A 484 11.01 -40.67 -12.19
N LEU A 485 11.06 -39.68 -13.08
CA LEU A 485 10.33 -39.70 -14.35
C LEU A 485 10.90 -40.70 -15.37
N LEU A 486 12.17 -41.08 -15.27
CA LEU A 486 12.80 -42.08 -16.16
C LEU A 486 12.76 -43.51 -15.62
N ASP A 487 12.47 -43.69 -14.32
CA ASP A 487 12.45 -45.00 -13.68
C ASP A 487 11.46 -45.98 -14.34
N GLY A 488 11.99 -47.00 -15.02
CA GLY A 488 11.22 -47.97 -15.81
C GLY A 488 10.60 -47.40 -17.09
N ALA A 489 11.09 -46.28 -17.61
CA ALA A 489 10.62 -45.71 -18.88
C ALA A 489 11.19 -46.51 -20.07
N THR A 490 10.36 -46.69 -21.09
CA THR A 490 10.72 -47.30 -22.38
C THR A 490 10.68 -46.24 -23.49
N SER A 491 11.12 -46.59 -24.71
CA SER A 491 11.02 -45.71 -25.89
C SER A 491 9.57 -45.30 -26.22
N ASP A 492 8.59 -46.09 -25.78
CA ASP A 492 7.17 -45.81 -26.04
C ASP A 492 6.53 -44.90 -24.97
N THR A 493 7.25 -44.62 -23.88
CA THR A 493 6.76 -43.80 -22.77
C THR A 493 6.71 -42.33 -23.18
N LYS A 494 5.60 -41.65 -22.88
CA LYS A 494 5.43 -40.21 -23.08
C LYS A 494 5.51 -39.45 -21.77
N ILE A 495 6.39 -38.45 -21.69
CA ILE A 495 6.64 -37.62 -20.51
C ILE A 495 6.30 -36.16 -20.82
N ALA A 496 5.40 -35.56 -20.03
CA ALA A 496 5.11 -34.13 -20.09
C ALA A 496 5.69 -33.40 -18.87
N VAL A 497 6.39 -32.31 -19.12
CA VAL A 497 6.96 -31.41 -18.12
C VAL A 497 6.17 -30.10 -18.19
N VAL A 498 5.39 -29.79 -17.15
CA VAL A 498 4.52 -28.60 -17.11
C VAL A 498 5.08 -27.59 -16.12
N SER A 499 5.51 -26.44 -16.62
CA SER A 499 6.04 -25.32 -15.83
C SER A 499 7.28 -25.65 -14.97
N ALA A 500 8.02 -26.72 -15.32
CA ALA A 500 9.21 -27.20 -14.59
C ALA A 500 10.45 -27.34 -15.51
N PRO A 501 10.93 -26.26 -16.13
CA PRO A 501 11.92 -26.34 -17.22
C PRO A 501 13.30 -26.85 -16.75
N SER A 502 13.66 -26.63 -15.49
CA SER A 502 14.88 -27.19 -14.89
C SER A 502 14.91 -28.73 -14.93
N VAL A 503 13.76 -29.37 -14.68
CA VAL A 503 13.62 -30.83 -14.78
C VAL A 503 13.70 -31.31 -16.23
N PHE A 504 13.16 -30.54 -17.18
CA PHE A 504 13.28 -30.83 -18.62
C PHE A 504 14.75 -30.79 -19.09
N VAL A 505 15.51 -29.78 -18.69
CA VAL A 505 16.94 -29.68 -19.00
C VAL A 505 17.71 -30.86 -18.38
N ALA A 506 17.41 -31.23 -17.13
CA ALA A 506 18.00 -32.41 -16.50
C ALA A 506 17.66 -33.72 -17.23
N LEU A 507 16.40 -33.90 -17.68
CA LEU A 507 15.99 -35.04 -18.50
C LEU A 507 16.81 -35.12 -19.79
N LYS A 508 16.95 -34.01 -20.53
CA LYS A 508 17.74 -33.94 -21.76
C LYS A 508 19.20 -34.30 -21.51
N ASN A 509 19.81 -33.74 -20.47
CA ASN A 509 21.20 -34.03 -20.09
C ASN A 509 21.40 -35.52 -19.77
N ILE A 510 20.47 -36.15 -19.06
CA ILE A 510 20.55 -37.59 -18.71
C ILE A 510 20.38 -38.45 -19.97
N LEU A 511 19.39 -38.14 -20.82
CA LEU A 511 19.03 -38.96 -21.99
C LEU A 511 20.13 -39.03 -23.06
N VAL A 512 21.08 -38.10 -23.09
CA VAL A 512 22.30 -38.19 -23.93
C VAL A 512 23.09 -39.48 -23.65
N SER A 513 23.04 -39.97 -22.42
CA SER A 513 23.79 -41.15 -21.96
C SER A 513 23.02 -42.46 -22.03
N VAL A 514 21.76 -42.44 -22.48
CA VAL A 514 20.83 -43.58 -22.42
C VAL A 514 20.40 -44.00 -23.83
N SER A 515 20.28 -45.32 -24.07
CA SER A 515 19.93 -45.88 -25.38
C SER A 515 18.43 -45.88 -25.69
N CYS A 516 17.55 -45.76 -24.68
CA CYS A 516 16.11 -45.63 -24.85
C CYS A 516 15.67 -44.19 -24.52
N VAL A 517 15.15 -43.49 -25.53
CA VAL A 517 14.70 -42.10 -25.38
C VAL A 517 13.18 -42.08 -25.38
N PRO A 518 12.52 -41.73 -24.26
CA PRO A 518 11.08 -41.54 -24.22
C PRO A 518 10.69 -40.25 -24.97
N ALA A 519 9.44 -40.17 -25.43
CA ALA A 519 8.93 -38.95 -26.05
C ALA A 519 8.70 -37.87 -25.00
N LEU A 520 9.36 -36.72 -25.15
CA LEU A 520 9.28 -35.60 -24.22
C LEU A 520 8.40 -34.48 -24.76
N THR A 521 7.75 -33.75 -23.85
CA THR A 521 7.04 -32.51 -24.16
C THR A 521 7.21 -31.52 -23.02
N LEU A 522 7.64 -30.29 -23.31
CA LEU A 522 7.78 -29.20 -22.35
C LEU A 522 6.66 -28.18 -22.57
N LEU A 523 5.82 -27.97 -21.56
CA LEU A 523 4.82 -26.91 -21.53
C LEU A 523 5.36 -25.78 -20.66
N GLU A 524 5.74 -24.66 -21.29
CA GLU A 524 6.38 -23.55 -20.59
C GLU A 524 5.93 -22.19 -21.15
N HIS A 525 5.82 -21.17 -20.28
CA HIS A 525 5.40 -19.83 -20.69
C HIS A 525 6.57 -19.06 -21.32
N ASP A 526 7.79 -19.36 -20.92
CA ASP A 526 8.96 -18.65 -21.41
C ASP A 526 9.36 -19.07 -22.84
N HIS A 527 9.22 -18.14 -23.78
CA HIS A 527 9.57 -18.33 -25.19
C HIS A 527 11.05 -18.64 -25.42
N ARG A 528 11.95 -18.40 -24.45
CA ARG A 528 13.37 -18.76 -24.56
C ARG A 528 13.59 -20.26 -24.70
N PHE A 529 12.68 -21.09 -24.17
CA PHE A 529 12.70 -22.54 -24.34
C PHE A 529 12.27 -22.99 -25.74
N GLY A 530 11.83 -22.08 -26.61
CA GLY A 530 11.53 -22.38 -28.01
C GLY A 530 12.73 -22.85 -28.84
N VAL A 531 13.96 -22.83 -28.29
CA VAL A 531 15.16 -23.47 -28.86
C VAL A 531 15.07 -25.01 -28.87
N PHE A 532 14.16 -25.59 -28.09
CA PHE A 532 13.90 -27.03 -28.06
C PHE A 532 12.72 -27.37 -28.97
N SER A 533 12.84 -28.45 -29.75
CA SER A 533 11.76 -28.93 -30.60
C SER A 533 10.57 -29.51 -29.82
N GLU A 534 10.80 -29.91 -28.56
CA GLU A 534 9.77 -30.44 -27.67
C GLU A 534 9.01 -29.36 -26.88
N PHE A 535 9.31 -28.09 -27.09
CA PHE A 535 8.63 -26.98 -26.41
C PHE A 535 7.18 -26.82 -26.91
N LEU A 536 6.32 -26.33 -26.03
CA LEU A 536 4.96 -25.90 -26.33
C LEU A 536 4.69 -24.70 -25.42
N PHE A 537 4.33 -23.58 -26.03
CA PHE A 537 3.99 -22.39 -25.25
C PHE A 537 2.74 -22.66 -24.41
N TYR A 538 2.87 -22.48 -23.10
CA TYR A 538 1.82 -22.77 -22.13
C TYR A 538 1.39 -21.51 -21.38
N ASP A 539 0.17 -21.05 -21.66
CA ASP A 539 -0.52 -20.05 -20.87
C ASP A 539 -1.53 -20.75 -19.95
N PHE A 540 -1.25 -20.75 -18.65
CA PHE A 540 -2.13 -21.38 -17.66
C PHE A 540 -3.52 -20.75 -17.63
N MET A 541 -3.71 -19.50 -18.08
CA MET A 541 -5.03 -18.87 -18.20
C MET A 541 -5.91 -19.55 -19.25
N GLN A 542 -5.30 -20.29 -20.18
CA GLN A 542 -5.96 -21.07 -21.21
C GLN A 542 -5.57 -22.56 -21.12
N PRO A 543 -5.92 -23.26 -20.02
CA PRO A 543 -5.29 -24.52 -19.61
C PRO A 543 -5.46 -25.71 -20.58
N VAL A 544 -6.40 -25.63 -21.53
CA VAL A 544 -6.70 -26.70 -22.50
C VAL A 544 -6.45 -26.24 -23.95
N LYS A 545 -6.16 -24.95 -24.16
CA LYS A 545 -5.96 -24.40 -25.49
C LYS A 545 -4.46 -24.28 -25.76
N LEU A 546 -3.83 -25.43 -25.98
CA LEU A 546 -2.42 -25.50 -26.32
C LEU A 546 -2.23 -25.16 -27.81
N PRO A 547 -1.23 -24.33 -28.17
CA PRO A 547 -0.94 -24.00 -29.56
C PRO A 547 -0.49 -25.25 -30.32
N ASP A 548 -0.85 -25.30 -31.61
CA ASP A 548 -0.70 -26.47 -32.47
C ASP A 548 0.75 -26.90 -32.76
N HIS A 549 1.75 -26.04 -32.50
CA HIS A 549 3.19 -26.34 -32.55
C HIS A 549 4.00 -25.43 -31.60
N GLY A 550 5.18 -25.89 -31.16
CA GLY A 550 6.10 -25.12 -30.31
C GLY A 550 7.58 -25.41 -30.59
N GLY A 551 8.04 -25.16 -31.81
CA GLY A 551 9.46 -25.08 -32.11
C GLY A 551 9.72 -23.99 -33.13
N ILE A 552 10.60 -23.06 -32.77
CA ILE A 552 11.30 -22.03 -33.57
C ILE A 552 10.47 -21.40 -34.72
N CYS A 553 9.95 -20.18 -34.47
CA CYS A 553 9.23 -19.30 -35.40
C CYS A 553 7.72 -19.56 -35.50
N TYR A 554 6.95 -18.57 -35.02
CA TYR A 554 5.52 -18.38 -35.26
C TYR A 554 5.13 -18.60 -36.73
N LYS A 555 4.75 -19.81 -37.09
CA LYS A 555 3.95 -20.11 -38.29
C LYS A 555 2.83 -21.05 -37.88
N THR A 556 1.63 -20.49 -37.84
CA THR A 556 0.38 -21.24 -37.77
C THR A 556 0.23 -22.04 -39.07
N ASP A 557 0.57 -23.33 -39.04
CA ASP A 557 0.07 -24.28 -40.03
C ASP A 557 -1.32 -24.77 -39.56
N PRO A 558 -2.42 -24.51 -40.29
CA PRO A 558 -3.78 -24.84 -39.86
C PRO A 558 -4.14 -26.34 -39.80
N GLN A 559 -3.19 -27.27 -40.00
CA GLN A 559 -3.52 -28.69 -40.23
C GLN A 559 -2.83 -29.74 -39.32
N THR A 560 -2.18 -29.38 -38.21
CA THR A 560 -1.67 -30.38 -37.25
C THR A 560 -2.14 -30.08 -35.83
N SER A 561 -2.84 -31.01 -35.18
CA SER A 561 -3.56 -30.77 -33.92
C SER A 561 -2.82 -31.30 -32.69
N THR A 562 -2.81 -30.54 -31.58
CA THR A 562 -2.41 -31.02 -30.24
C THR A 562 -3.31 -32.15 -29.67
N ALA A 563 -4.32 -32.61 -30.42
CA ALA A 563 -5.19 -33.73 -30.06
C ALA A 563 -4.44 -35.01 -29.66
N HIS A 564 -3.20 -35.21 -30.13
CA HIS A 564 -2.38 -36.37 -29.80
C HIS A 564 -1.89 -36.41 -28.33
N LEU A 565 -1.91 -35.29 -27.60
CA LEU A 565 -1.54 -35.22 -26.17
C LEU A 565 -2.69 -35.59 -25.23
N LYS A 566 -3.93 -35.45 -25.70
CA LYS A 566 -5.13 -35.66 -24.88
C LYS A 566 -5.23 -37.13 -24.44
N GLY A 567 -5.19 -37.36 -23.13
CA GLY A 567 -5.31 -38.69 -22.54
C GLY A 567 -4.21 -39.68 -22.94
N SER A 568 -3.04 -39.20 -23.38
CA SER A 568 -1.99 -40.06 -23.94
C SER A 568 -0.68 -40.06 -23.15
N ILE A 569 -0.52 -39.17 -22.16
CA ILE A 569 0.71 -39.02 -21.39
C ILE A 569 0.79 -40.02 -20.23
N ASP A 570 1.93 -40.71 -20.13
CA ASP A 570 2.23 -41.72 -19.11
C ASP A 570 2.81 -41.13 -17.83
N ARG A 571 3.63 -40.07 -17.96
CA ARG A 571 4.36 -39.48 -16.84
C ARG A 571 4.31 -37.97 -16.89
N ILE A 572 3.93 -37.34 -15.79
CA ILE A 572 3.75 -35.90 -15.72
C ILE A 572 4.47 -35.35 -14.50
N ILE A 573 5.22 -34.28 -14.69
CA ILE A 573 5.60 -33.39 -13.61
C ILE A 573 4.95 -32.02 -13.83
N CYS A 574 4.40 -31.44 -12.77
CA CYS A 574 3.75 -30.14 -12.81
C CYS A 574 4.22 -29.26 -11.65
N ASP A 575 4.70 -28.07 -11.97
CA ASP A 575 5.14 -27.06 -11.01
C ASP A 575 4.50 -25.70 -11.33
N PRO A 576 3.28 -25.43 -10.84
CA PRO A 576 2.56 -24.23 -11.25
C PRO A 576 3.28 -22.95 -10.77
N PRO A 577 3.48 -21.94 -11.63
CA PRO A 577 4.37 -20.80 -11.36
C PRO A 577 3.88 -19.88 -10.24
N PHE A 578 2.58 -19.92 -9.92
CA PHE A 578 1.99 -19.09 -8.87
C PHE A 578 1.39 -19.93 -7.75
N LEU A 579 1.68 -19.53 -6.52
CA LEU A 579 1.09 -20.06 -5.29
C LEU A 579 -0.32 -19.46 -5.05
N SER A 580 -1.22 -19.60 -6.03
CA SER A 580 -2.60 -19.12 -6.01
C SER A 580 -3.59 -20.23 -6.37
N GLU A 581 -4.81 -20.17 -5.82
CA GLU A 581 -5.84 -21.19 -6.05
C GLU A 581 -6.24 -21.32 -7.53
N ASP A 582 -6.30 -20.20 -8.24
CA ASP A 582 -6.65 -20.14 -9.66
C ASP A 582 -5.57 -20.82 -10.54
N CYS A 583 -4.28 -20.53 -10.29
CA CYS A 583 -3.17 -21.13 -11.03
C CYS A 583 -3.11 -22.65 -10.80
N GLN A 584 -3.20 -23.10 -9.54
CA GLN A 584 -3.19 -24.51 -9.17
C GLN A 584 -4.37 -25.27 -9.80
N THR A 585 -5.57 -24.67 -9.78
CA THR A 585 -6.76 -25.26 -10.39
C THR A 585 -6.64 -25.40 -11.91
N LYS A 586 -6.10 -24.38 -12.59
CA LYS A 586 -5.90 -24.38 -14.04
C LYS A 586 -4.82 -25.36 -14.47
N ALA A 587 -3.69 -25.42 -13.76
CA ALA A 587 -2.66 -26.43 -13.99
C ALA A 587 -3.21 -27.86 -13.82
N ALA A 588 -4.05 -28.10 -12.80
CA ALA A 588 -4.71 -29.38 -12.61
C ALA A 588 -5.67 -29.74 -13.76
N LEU A 589 -6.32 -28.76 -14.40
CA LEU A 589 -7.13 -29.00 -15.60
C LEU A 589 -6.26 -29.45 -16.78
N THR A 590 -5.10 -28.81 -17.01
CA THR A 590 -4.15 -29.21 -18.05
C THR A 590 -3.64 -30.63 -17.82
N VAL A 591 -3.21 -30.95 -16.59
CA VAL A 591 -2.75 -32.30 -16.23
C VAL A 591 -3.85 -33.34 -16.47
N ARG A 592 -5.07 -33.09 -16.00
CA ARG A 592 -6.22 -34.01 -16.22
C ARG A 592 -6.55 -34.22 -17.69
N TRP A 593 -6.34 -33.21 -18.53
CA TRP A 593 -6.63 -33.30 -19.96
C TRP A 593 -5.58 -34.15 -20.70
N MET A 594 -4.31 -34.11 -20.31
CA MET A 594 -3.22 -34.88 -20.93
C MET A 594 -3.04 -36.29 -20.37
N ALA A 595 -3.30 -36.47 -19.06
CA ALA A 595 -3.03 -37.71 -18.36
C ALA A 595 -3.88 -38.88 -18.87
N LYS A 596 -3.26 -40.06 -18.97
CA LYS A 596 -3.98 -41.34 -19.01
C LYS A 596 -4.85 -41.54 -17.75
N PRO A 597 -5.78 -42.52 -17.75
CA PRO A 597 -6.54 -42.87 -16.55
C PRO A 597 -5.63 -43.04 -15.32
N ALA A 598 -6.13 -42.68 -14.14
CA ALA A 598 -5.33 -42.57 -12.92
C ALA A 598 -4.53 -43.81 -12.52
N ALA A 599 -4.96 -45.01 -12.94
CA ALA A 599 -4.26 -46.26 -12.68
C ALA A 599 -2.94 -46.40 -13.47
N ASP A 600 -2.80 -45.66 -14.57
CA ASP A 600 -1.74 -45.87 -15.58
C ASP A 600 -0.80 -44.66 -15.71
N VAL A 601 -0.91 -43.64 -14.84
CA VAL A 601 -0.10 -42.42 -14.91
C VAL A 601 0.80 -42.26 -13.67
N LYS A 602 2.09 -41.97 -13.87
CA LYS A 602 2.98 -41.47 -12.80
C LYS A 602 2.91 -39.94 -12.76
N LEU A 603 2.43 -39.38 -11.67
CA LEU A 603 2.24 -37.94 -11.50
C LEU A 603 3.07 -37.42 -10.33
N ILE A 604 3.86 -36.38 -10.61
CA ILE A 604 4.58 -35.57 -9.63
C ILE A 604 4.03 -34.13 -9.72
N VAL A 605 3.70 -33.54 -8.57
CA VAL A 605 3.37 -32.12 -8.46
C VAL A 605 4.29 -31.52 -7.41
N SER A 606 4.87 -30.37 -7.70
CA SER A 606 5.66 -29.61 -6.74
C SER A 606 5.06 -28.22 -6.61
N THR A 607 4.87 -27.75 -5.37
CA THR A 607 4.36 -26.41 -5.07
C THR A 607 4.56 -26.10 -3.59
N GLY A 608 4.26 -24.88 -3.18
CA GLY A 608 4.39 -24.42 -1.80
C GLY A 608 3.55 -25.22 -0.80
N GLU A 609 4.06 -25.39 0.41
CA GLU A 609 3.44 -26.10 1.53
C GLU A 609 1.99 -25.65 1.78
N ARG A 610 1.76 -24.33 1.77
CA ARG A 610 0.44 -23.70 1.96
C ARG A 610 -0.64 -24.14 0.96
N MET A 611 -0.27 -24.78 -0.16
CA MET A 611 -1.21 -25.28 -1.17
C MET A 611 -1.60 -26.76 -0.95
N ARG A 612 -1.09 -27.42 0.09
CA ARG A 612 -1.30 -28.85 0.40
C ARG A 612 -2.76 -29.29 0.28
N ASP A 613 -3.68 -28.61 0.98
CA ASP A 613 -5.10 -29.00 1.01
C ASP A 613 -5.77 -28.87 -0.36
N LEU A 614 -5.38 -27.85 -1.13
CA LEU A 614 -5.90 -27.63 -2.47
C LEU A 614 -5.37 -28.69 -3.44
N VAL A 615 -4.06 -28.94 -3.45
CA VAL A 615 -3.42 -29.92 -4.35
C VAL A 615 -3.95 -31.32 -4.09
N THR A 616 -4.01 -31.75 -2.83
CA THR A 616 -4.56 -33.06 -2.46
C THR A 616 -6.04 -33.21 -2.85
N LYS A 617 -6.82 -32.12 -2.82
CA LYS A 617 -8.20 -32.09 -3.30
C LYS A 617 -8.30 -32.13 -4.83
N LEU A 618 -7.50 -31.34 -5.54
CA LEU A 618 -7.49 -31.26 -7.00
C LEU A 618 -7.01 -32.58 -7.62
N TYR A 619 -6.00 -33.22 -7.06
CA TYR A 619 -5.46 -34.46 -7.61
C TYR A 619 -5.94 -35.72 -6.88
N ARG A 620 -7.01 -35.61 -6.08
CA ARG A 620 -7.63 -36.73 -5.36
C ARG A 620 -7.94 -37.93 -6.27
N SER A 621 -8.41 -37.67 -7.49
CA SER A 621 -8.73 -38.71 -8.47
C SER A 621 -7.51 -39.51 -8.93
N PHE A 622 -6.30 -38.94 -8.82
CA PHE A 622 -5.04 -39.59 -9.15
C PHE A 622 -4.36 -40.24 -7.93
N GLY A 623 -4.93 -40.12 -6.73
CA GLY A 623 -4.35 -40.66 -5.51
C GLY A 623 -3.08 -39.94 -5.06
N LEU A 624 -2.92 -38.66 -5.42
CA LEU A 624 -1.74 -37.87 -5.11
C LEU A 624 -1.60 -37.61 -3.59
N LYS A 625 -0.41 -37.86 -3.04
CA LYS A 625 -0.10 -37.68 -1.61
C LYS A 625 1.21 -36.92 -1.42
N THR A 626 1.36 -36.25 -0.28
CA THR A 626 2.59 -35.55 0.11
C THR A 626 3.72 -36.55 0.35
N THR A 627 4.90 -36.29 -0.21
CA THR A 627 6.09 -37.13 0.00
C THR A 627 6.98 -36.55 1.10
N ASP A 628 7.91 -37.35 1.63
CA ASP A 628 8.93 -36.92 2.59
C ASP A 628 10.08 -36.12 1.95
N TYR A 629 10.08 -35.96 0.63
CA TYR A 629 11.07 -35.19 -0.12
C TYR A 629 10.71 -33.70 -0.21
N GLU A 630 11.69 -32.84 0.05
CA GLU A 630 11.57 -31.39 0.01
C GLU A 630 12.43 -30.82 -1.13
N PRO A 631 11.80 -30.26 -2.19
CA PRO A 631 12.51 -29.67 -3.33
C PRO A 631 13.34 -28.43 -2.95
N ALA A 632 14.59 -28.38 -3.40
CA ALA A 632 15.49 -27.22 -3.22
C ALA A 632 15.64 -26.41 -4.52
N HIS A 633 15.79 -25.09 -4.40
CA HIS A 633 15.91 -24.13 -5.50
C HIS A 633 17.30 -23.49 -5.56
N ALA A 634 17.82 -23.23 -6.77
CA ALA A 634 19.21 -22.83 -7.01
C ALA A 634 19.62 -21.52 -6.32
N ARG A 635 18.71 -20.54 -6.25
CA ARG A 635 18.98 -19.22 -5.64
C ARG A 635 18.41 -19.02 -4.24
N GLY A 636 17.93 -20.10 -3.61
CA GLY A 636 17.33 -20.05 -2.28
C GLY A 636 15.96 -19.37 -2.28
N LEU A 637 14.90 -20.15 -2.10
CA LEU A 637 13.55 -19.64 -1.94
C LEU A 637 13.18 -19.64 -0.45
N SER A 638 12.58 -18.55 0.05
CA SER A 638 12.16 -18.46 1.46
C SER A 638 10.91 -19.26 1.80
N ASN A 639 10.11 -19.65 0.79
CA ASN A 639 8.90 -20.43 0.99
C ASN A 639 9.22 -21.92 1.07
N GLU A 640 8.56 -22.62 2.00
CA GLU A 640 8.62 -24.08 2.08
C GLU A 640 7.88 -24.71 0.89
N PHE A 641 8.55 -25.61 0.17
CA PHE A 641 8.01 -26.35 -0.97
C PHE A 641 7.89 -27.82 -0.63
N PHE A 642 6.81 -28.46 -1.08
CA PHE A 642 6.62 -29.89 -0.97
C PHE A 642 6.47 -30.55 -2.33
N CYS A 643 6.96 -31.78 -2.39
CA CYS A 643 6.70 -32.69 -3.48
C CYS A 643 5.48 -33.56 -3.14
N TYR A 644 4.62 -33.75 -4.13
CA TYR A 644 3.43 -34.59 -4.06
C TYR A 644 3.50 -35.61 -5.20
N ALA A 645 3.28 -36.89 -4.90
CA ALA A 645 3.35 -37.96 -5.89
C ALA A 645 2.28 -39.02 -5.66
N ASN A 646 1.84 -39.68 -6.73
CA ASN A 646 0.91 -40.82 -6.65
C ASN A 646 1.61 -42.18 -6.59
N PHE A 647 2.93 -42.19 -6.43
CA PHE A 647 3.75 -43.38 -6.26
C PHE A 647 4.86 -43.13 -5.23
N GLU A 648 5.36 -44.20 -4.64
CA GLU A 648 6.59 -44.19 -3.84
C GLU A 648 7.75 -44.72 -4.66
N GLY A 649 8.97 -44.31 -4.33
CA GLY A 649 10.19 -44.75 -5.01
C GLY A 649 11.35 -44.92 -4.04
N GLU A 650 12.55 -45.09 -4.58
CA GLU A 650 13.78 -45.08 -3.77
C GLU A 650 14.08 -43.67 -3.22
N ALA A 651 13.65 -42.62 -3.92
CA ALA A 651 13.93 -41.24 -3.54
C ALA A 651 12.99 -40.69 -2.47
N TRP A 652 11.77 -41.25 -2.32
CA TRP A 652 10.78 -40.74 -1.37
C TRP A 652 9.73 -41.78 -0.95
N LYS A 653 9.16 -41.56 0.22
CA LYS A 653 7.98 -42.24 0.78
C LYS A 653 6.85 -41.25 1.04
N TRP A 654 5.61 -41.73 1.14
CA TRP A 654 4.51 -40.87 1.54
C TRP A 654 4.63 -40.50 3.01
N ARG A 655 4.44 -39.22 3.33
CA ARG A 655 4.36 -38.80 4.73
C ARG A 655 3.14 -39.47 5.39
N PRO A 656 3.26 -39.93 6.65
CA PRO A 656 2.09 -40.35 7.41
C PRO A 656 1.11 -39.17 7.52
N GLU A 657 -0.19 -39.43 7.33
CA GLU A 657 -1.22 -38.39 7.47
C GLU A 657 -1.22 -37.87 8.92
N ASP A 658 -0.81 -36.62 9.11
CA ASP A 658 -1.01 -35.90 10.36
C ASP A 658 -2.52 -35.82 10.63
N ARG A 659 -2.97 -36.43 11.73
CA ARG A 659 -4.38 -36.42 12.17
C ARG A 659 -4.81 -35.06 12.71
#